data_AF-A0A950AMC6-F1
#
_entry.id   AF-A0A950AMC6-F1
#
_cell.length_a   1.000
_cell.length_b   1.000
_cell.length_c   1.000
_cell.angle_alpha   90.00
_cell.angle_beta   90.00
_cell.angle_gamma   90.00
#
_symmetry.space_group_name_H-M   'P 1'
#
loop_
_entity.id
_entity.type
_entity.pdbx_description
1 polymer ?
#
loop_
_entity_poly.entity_id
_entity_poly.type
_entity_poly.pdbx_seq_one_letter_code
_entity_poly.pdbx_strand_id
1 'polypeptide(L)'
;SAGNSAVAGLIIVLFGGSGIRLTAGGGDLVTGCFIGTDPANNPGLGNAGSGVRIDNSPGNTIGGTDPGARNIISGNHAFGIDIIGSTATGNVVQGNYIGTNETGEQEVANFGAGIEIDQQASNNLIGGATTAARNLISGNMGEGLKITDSASSNRVQGNYIGTNAEGNGPLSNSGDGVNITDASGNLIGGTDPGMGNLISQNVMYGVDIFSSPDGTDTAGNVVQGNLIGTDASGTVSLGNFLSGVLISNAIDNLIGGTATGAGNVISGNSQYGLYVAPAATGNLIQGNKIGTDISGKQALDNIQDGVFIQDASSNLIGGTVAGAGNVISSNGLNGIEILGDTKNTSGMVSDDLIQGNLIGTDVTGTQILVNLGNGVFLEDASNATIGGTTPLARNIISNNQGDGVLISSGSTSIAVQGNFIGLDGNGITVSGSTDITIGGTETGAGNVIAENEKDGIAIEFYSTGTLVQGNLIGLDLTGTMPLSNLGNGVSVDNSSETTIGGATAAARNIISSNGGDGVKVTNSSTQTQVLGNFIGTDISGTERLSNLGNGVEVTNLAESATIGGPSTPGQAPGNLISGNQGSGVFLSFGSGVGSTVQGNLIGTDLSGTKPLGNFYYGVIISQSAANLVGGATAGAGNVISDNNLPGVSILGSHSSGNVVQGNLIGTDVTGTQSQGNHLGGVSIGGAASGNTIGGTSAPARNLISGNLTDGVMIAGQGTSGNTVEGNFIGTDISGMHPLRNLLRGIFVQDASNNTIGGAGAGTGNLISGNGQDGISITNPSATGNLIVGNMIGADTTGTRIADAGGNLLGNAGNGISIVAAPLNTIALNLISGNLTNGISIADLPVAPGQGIIIIGNTIGSDPQGTLPLGNGGDGILLDTVTNEVIGGPSPADSNLISDNLQAGIEIRGGGSDDIQGNKRLSGNVSL
;
A
#
# COMPACT_ATOMS: atom_id res chain seq x y z
N SER A 1 39.29 -22.05 53.24
CA SER A 1 39.35 -23.52 53.39
C SER A 1 38.59 -24.01 54.61
N ALA A 2 38.56 -23.27 55.73
CA ALA A 2 37.45 -23.40 56.68
C ALA A 2 36.15 -22.87 56.04
N GLY A 3 34.99 -23.41 56.42
CA GLY A 3 33.66 -22.92 56.03
C GLY A 3 32.84 -22.50 57.26
N ASN A 4 31.75 -21.78 57.05
CA ASN A 4 30.93 -21.14 58.09
C ASN A 4 31.71 -20.12 58.96
N SER A 5 32.65 -19.40 58.35
CA SER A 5 33.45 -18.37 59.01
C SER A 5 32.77 -17.01 58.90
N ALA A 6 33.07 -16.08 59.82
CA ALA A 6 32.61 -14.70 59.74
C ALA A 6 33.81 -13.72 59.75
N VAL A 7 33.84 -12.81 58.77
CA VAL A 7 34.78 -11.69 58.70
C VAL A 7 33.97 -10.39 58.76
N ALA A 8 34.15 -9.61 59.83
CA ALA A 8 33.32 -8.43 60.04
C ALA A 8 34.06 -7.20 60.58
N GLY A 9 33.72 -6.02 60.06
CA GLY A 9 34.17 -4.74 60.60
C GLY A 9 35.66 -4.42 60.42
N LEU A 10 36.31 -4.99 59.40
CA LEU A 10 37.75 -4.85 59.18
C LEU A 10 38.10 -3.89 58.04
N ILE A 11 39.28 -3.28 58.14
CA ILE A 11 39.95 -2.59 57.01
C ILE A 11 41.01 -3.56 56.47
N ILE A 12 40.88 -3.97 55.20
CA ILE A 12 41.70 -5.01 54.55
C ILE A 12 42.36 -4.42 53.30
N VAL A 13 43.62 -4.02 53.42
CA VAL A 13 44.34 -3.20 52.44
C VAL A 13 45.79 -3.68 52.27
N LEU A 14 46.42 -3.33 51.14
CA LEU A 14 47.84 -3.57 50.84
C LEU A 14 48.28 -5.05 50.83
N PHE A 15 47.36 -5.99 50.58
CA PHE A 15 47.73 -7.40 50.40
C PHE A 15 48.37 -7.63 49.02
N GLY A 16 49.38 -8.51 48.94
CA GLY A 16 50.05 -8.88 47.69
C GLY A 16 49.23 -9.78 46.74
N GLY A 17 47.99 -10.11 47.11
CA GLY A 17 47.02 -10.86 46.32
C GLY A 17 45.61 -10.36 46.63
N SER A 18 44.60 -11.23 46.60
CA SER A 18 43.25 -10.84 47.02
C SER A 18 43.17 -10.52 48.51
N GLY A 19 42.33 -9.55 48.89
CA GLY A 19 42.13 -9.16 50.29
C GLY A 19 41.52 -10.29 51.14
N ILE A 20 40.45 -10.89 50.64
CA ILE A 20 39.84 -12.11 51.20
C ILE A 20 39.78 -13.18 50.11
N ARG A 21 40.18 -14.42 50.44
CA ARG A 21 40.01 -15.58 49.55
C ARG A 21 39.26 -16.70 50.27
N LEU A 22 38.07 -17.02 49.80
CA LEU A 22 37.22 -18.11 50.28
C LEU A 22 37.43 -19.35 49.41
N THR A 23 37.65 -20.51 50.03
CA THR A 23 37.96 -21.76 49.31
C THR A 23 37.30 -22.97 49.97
N ALA A 24 36.74 -23.88 49.18
CA ALA A 24 36.23 -25.22 49.51
C ALA A 24 35.09 -25.34 50.56
N GLY A 25 35.20 -24.68 51.72
CA GLY A 25 34.36 -24.94 52.89
C GLY A 25 32.95 -24.35 52.83
N GLY A 26 32.75 -23.27 52.07
CA GLY A 26 31.47 -22.61 51.88
C GLY A 26 30.83 -22.01 53.13
N GLY A 27 29.67 -21.35 52.96
CA GLY A 27 28.87 -20.83 54.08
C GLY A 27 29.47 -19.63 54.83
N ASP A 28 30.52 -19.00 54.29
CA ASP A 28 31.20 -17.89 54.96
C ASP A 28 30.42 -16.57 54.85
N LEU A 29 30.55 -15.69 55.84
CA LEU A 29 29.93 -14.37 55.92
C LEU A 29 30.99 -13.27 55.95
N VAL A 30 30.91 -12.31 55.03
CA VAL A 30 31.79 -11.13 54.99
C VAL A 30 30.95 -9.87 55.09
N THR A 31 31.05 -9.08 56.16
CA THR A 31 30.13 -7.95 56.42
C THR A 31 30.78 -6.73 57.06
N GLY A 32 30.37 -5.51 56.68
CA GLY A 32 30.81 -4.29 57.35
C GLY A 32 32.31 -3.96 57.16
N CYS A 33 32.96 -4.54 56.15
CA CYS A 33 34.39 -4.38 55.91
C CYS A 33 34.67 -3.28 54.86
N PHE A 34 35.83 -2.64 54.99
CA PHE A 34 36.45 -1.82 53.93
C PHE A 34 37.58 -2.63 53.32
N ILE A 35 37.47 -3.00 52.04
CA ILE A 35 38.36 -3.95 51.36
C ILE A 35 38.99 -3.28 50.13
N GLY A 36 40.28 -2.98 50.23
CA GLY A 36 41.06 -2.22 49.24
C GLY A 36 40.98 -0.69 49.42
N THR A 37 40.20 -0.22 50.39
CA THR A 37 40.04 1.18 50.76
C THR A 37 39.90 1.35 52.28
N ASP A 38 39.71 2.58 52.75
CA ASP A 38 39.40 2.94 54.12
C ASP A 38 38.28 4.03 54.18
N PRO A 39 37.74 4.37 55.36
CA PRO A 39 36.68 5.39 55.48
C PRO A 39 37.09 6.80 55.01
N ALA A 40 38.39 7.06 54.87
CA ALA A 40 38.91 8.34 54.38
C ALA A 40 39.15 8.37 52.87
N ASN A 41 38.96 7.24 52.18
CA ASN A 41 39.28 7.03 50.77
C ASN A 41 40.74 7.40 50.43
N ASN A 42 41.69 7.03 51.29
CA ASN A 42 43.09 7.31 51.06
C ASN A 42 43.60 6.58 49.79
N PRO A 43 44.26 7.28 48.85
CA PRO A 43 44.74 6.65 47.62
C PRO A 43 45.89 5.66 47.91
N GLY A 44 46.00 4.62 47.08
CA GLY A 44 47.11 3.66 47.13
C GLY A 44 47.00 2.56 48.20
N LEU A 45 45.81 2.34 48.76
CA LEU A 45 45.52 1.27 49.73
C LEU A 45 45.08 -0.06 49.09
N GLY A 46 45.00 -0.11 47.77
CA GLY A 46 44.52 -1.27 47.03
C GLY A 46 45.22 -2.58 47.36
N ASN A 47 44.46 -3.67 47.36
CA ASN A 47 45.03 -5.00 47.29
C ASN A 47 45.53 -5.28 45.87
N ALA A 48 46.61 -6.04 45.72
CA ALA A 48 47.21 -6.32 44.41
C ALA A 48 46.37 -7.27 43.54
N GLY A 49 45.42 -8.01 44.13
CA GLY A 49 44.41 -8.81 43.43
C GLY A 49 42.99 -8.34 43.74
N SER A 50 42.01 -9.24 43.65
CA SER A 50 40.60 -8.90 43.88
C SER A 50 40.31 -8.55 45.34
N GLY A 51 39.30 -7.73 45.62
CA GLY A 51 38.88 -7.44 47.01
C GLY A 51 38.47 -8.72 47.75
N VAL A 52 37.46 -9.41 47.20
CA VAL A 52 37.00 -10.72 47.68
C VAL A 52 37.03 -11.73 46.52
N ARG A 53 37.72 -12.85 46.70
CA ARG A 53 37.73 -13.97 45.74
C ARG A 53 37.08 -15.22 46.33
N ILE A 54 36.00 -15.69 45.72
CA ILE A 54 35.27 -16.91 46.04
C ILE A 54 35.71 -17.98 45.05
N ASP A 55 36.60 -18.88 45.47
CA ASP A 55 37.21 -19.87 44.58
C ASP A 55 36.78 -21.28 44.97
N ASN A 56 35.92 -21.86 44.15
CA ASN A 56 35.35 -23.19 44.36
C ASN A 56 34.76 -23.34 45.78
N SER A 57 33.97 -22.34 46.18
CA SER A 57 33.36 -22.25 47.52
C SER A 57 31.87 -21.93 47.40
N PRO A 58 30.96 -22.80 47.87
CA PRO A 58 29.52 -22.58 47.74
C PRO A 58 28.91 -21.81 48.91
N GLY A 59 27.74 -21.19 48.71
CA GLY A 59 26.86 -20.74 49.79
C GLY A 59 27.40 -19.59 50.65
N ASN A 60 28.35 -18.79 50.17
CA ASN A 60 28.91 -17.66 50.92
C ASN A 60 28.02 -16.42 50.79
N THR A 61 28.03 -15.56 51.81
CA THR A 61 27.32 -14.27 51.81
C THR A 61 28.31 -13.12 51.95
N ILE A 62 28.37 -12.25 50.94
CA ILE A 62 29.15 -11.02 50.94
C ILE A 62 28.19 -9.85 51.11
N GLY A 63 28.25 -9.20 52.26
CA GLY A 63 27.39 -8.10 52.69
C GLY A 63 26.15 -8.57 53.43
N GLY A 64 25.12 -7.73 53.47
CA GLY A 64 23.89 -7.98 54.20
C GLY A 64 22.87 -6.85 54.03
N THR A 65 21.63 -7.10 54.42
CA THR A 65 20.53 -6.13 54.31
C THR A 65 20.55 -5.04 55.40
N ASP A 66 21.31 -5.24 56.47
CA ASP A 66 21.51 -4.19 57.47
C ASP A 66 22.57 -3.21 56.95
N PRO A 67 22.38 -1.87 57.07
CA PRO A 67 23.40 -0.91 56.64
C PRO A 67 24.78 -1.13 57.27
N GLY A 68 24.85 -1.65 58.50
CA GLY A 68 26.11 -2.01 59.16
C GLY A 68 26.79 -3.28 58.62
N ALA A 69 26.08 -4.08 57.82
CA ALA A 69 26.63 -5.27 57.16
C ALA A 69 27.22 -4.97 55.78
N ARG A 70 27.00 -3.76 55.24
CA ARG A 70 27.53 -3.29 53.95
C ARG A 70 29.05 -3.35 53.93
N ASN A 71 29.62 -4.01 52.93
CA ASN A 71 31.04 -3.84 52.64
C ASN A 71 31.25 -2.70 51.64
N ILE A 72 32.39 -2.02 51.78
CA ILE A 72 32.93 -1.09 50.79
C ILE A 72 34.13 -1.77 50.14
N ILE A 73 34.01 -2.18 48.87
CA ILE A 73 34.99 -3.03 48.17
C ILE A 73 35.51 -2.27 46.95
N SER A 74 36.62 -1.58 47.13
CA SER A 74 37.04 -0.48 46.26
C SER A 74 38.56 -0.37 46.22
N GLY A 75 39.13 0.26 45.20
CA GLY A 75 40.58 0.51 45.12
C GLY A 75 41.45 -0.71 44.79
N ASN A 76 40.88 -1.89 44.55
CA ASN A 76 41.64 -3.12 44.30
C ASN A 76 42.21 -3.13 42.87
N HIS A 77 43.39 -3.75 42.67
CA HIS A 77 44.10 -3.75 41.39
C HIS A 77 43.61 -4.83 40.40
N ALA A 78 42.60 -5.62 40.78
CA ALA A 78 41.84 -6.49 39.88
C ALA A 78 40.34 -6.21 40.10
N PHE A 79 39.53 -7.23 40.34
CA PHE A 79 38.08 -7.12 40.54
C PHE A 79 37.71 -6.67 41.96
N GLY A 80 36.52 -6.08 42.13
CA GLY A 80 35.97 -5.91 43.48
C GLY A 80 35.68 -7.26 44.12
N ILE A 81 34.80 -8.03 43.49
CA ILE A 81 34.46 -9.42 43.86
C ILE A 81 34.67 -10.34 42.65
N ASP A 82 35.17 -11.54 42.90
CA ASP A 82 35.54 -12.52 41.88
C ASP A 82 35.03 -13.90 42.31
N ILE A 83 34.07 -14.46 41.57
CA ILE A 83 33.36 -15.72 41.87
C ILE A 83 33.71 -16.75 40.80
N ILE A 84 34.56 -17.71 41.18
CA ILE A 84 35.25 -18.57 40.24
C ILE A 84 35.12 -20.06 40.55
N GLY A 85 34.84 -20.83 39.50
CA GLY A 85 34.88 -22.28 39.50
C GLY A 85 33.50 -22.94 39.64
N SER A 86 33.37 -24.14 39.08
CA SER A 86 32.11 -24.88 38.96
C SER A 86 31.40 -25.21 40.29
N THR A 87 32.10 -25.11 41.42
CA THR A 87 31.52 -25.32 42.75
C THR A 87 31.21 -24.02 43.50
N ALA A 88 31.56 -22.86 42.96
CA ALA A 88 31.17 -21.55 43.49
C ALA A 88 29.69 -21.28 43.18
N THR A 89 28.82 -21.96 43.93
CA THR A 89 27.37 -21.93 43.70
C THR A 89 26.58 -21.47 44.91
N GLY A 90 25.42 -20.86 44.68
CA GLY A 90 24.55 -20.41 45.76
C GLY A 90 25.13 -19.27 46.59
N ASN A 91 26.13 -18.55 46.08
CA ASN A 91 26.69 -17.40 46.78
C ASN A 91 25.75 -16.19 46.65
N VAL A 92 25.70 -15.36 47.70
CA VAL A 92 24.87 -14.16 47.77
C VAL A 92 25.77 -12.94 47.96
N VAL A 93 25.68 -11.97 47.07
CA VAL A 93 26.33 -10.66 47.19
C VAL A 93 25.23 -9.62 47.32
N GLN A 94 25.09 -8.98 48.48
CA GLN A 94 23.98 -8.06 48.73
C GLN A 94 24.37 -6.87 49.61
N GLY A 95 23.79 -5.71 49.36
CA GLY A 95 23.94 -4.51 50.19
C GLY A 95 25.35 -3.89 50.17
N ASN A 96 26.21 -4.23 49.21
CA ASN A 96 27.60 -3.75 49.13
C ASN A 96 27.74 -2.52 48.23
N TYR A 97 28.76 -1.71 48.50
CA TYR A 97 29.22 -0.64 47.60
C TYR A 97 30.58 -1.05 47.02
N ILE A 98 30.68 -1.06 45.69
CA ILE A 98 31.80 -1.67 44.96
C ILE A 98 32.30 -0.67 43.91
N GLY A 99 33.55 -0.23 44.06
CA GLY A 99 34.19 0.78 43.19
C GLY A 99 33.93 2.24 43.59
N THR A 100 33.30 2.46 44.74
CA THR A 100 32.94 3.78 45.27
C THR A 100 33.30 3.93 46.75
N ASN A 101 33.18 5.14 47.28
CA ASN A 101 33.31 5.45 48.69
C ASN A 101 32.07 5.00 49.50
N GLU A 102 32.10 5.18 50.83
CA GLU A 102 31.00 4.77 51.70
C GLU A 102 29.66 5.49 51.45
N THR A 103 29.68 6.69 50.86
CA THR A 103 28.47 7.45 50.52
C THR A 103 27.89 7.02 49.17
N GLY A 104 28.69 6.44 48.28
CA GLY A 104 28.29 6.10 46.92
C GLY A 104 28.28 7.31 45.98
N GLU A 105 29.04 8.35 46.30
CA GLU A 105 29.09 9.62 45.55
C GLU A 105 30.45 9.88 44.89
N GLN A 106 31.50 9.16 45.28
CA GLN A 106 32.85 9.34 44.74
C GLN A 106 33.43 8.02 44.26
N GLU A 107 34.16 8.07 43.15
CA GLU A 107 34.82 6.90 42.59
C GLU A 107 36.04 6.51 43.45
N VAL A 108 36.15 5.22 43.73
CA VAL A 108 37.32 4.59 44.35
C VAL A 108 37.55 3.29 43.58
N ALA A 109 38.01 3.46 42.34
CA ALA A 109 37.89 2.42 41.33
C ALA A 109 38.62 1.12 41.69
N ASN A 110 37.94 0.00 41.47
CA ASN A 110 38.65 -1.24 41.19
C ASN A 110 39.16 -1.19 39.74
N PHE A 111 40.32 -1.78 39.48
CA PHE A 111 40.99 -1.66 38.18
C PHE A 111 40.39 -2.60 37.10
N GLY A 112 39.73 -3.67 37.53
CA GLY A 112 38.91 -4.53 36.67
C GLY A 112 37.41 -4.28 36.87
N ALA A 113 36.60 -5.31 36.59
CA ALA A 113 35.16 -5.27 36.85
C ALA A 113 34.84 -5.11 38.35
N GLY A 114 33.66 -4.54 38.65
CA GLY A 114 33.15 -4.50 40.02
C GLY A 114 32.92 -5.92 40.57
N ILE A 115 32.23 -6.76 39.79
CA ILE A 115 32.01 -8.17 40.09
C ILE A 115 32.29 -9.02 38.84
N GLU A 116 33.08 -10.09 38.95
CA GLU A 116 33.22 -11.11 37.91
C GLU A 116 32.69 -12.46 38.40
N ILE A 117 31.97 -13.18 37.53
CA ILE A 117 31.48 -14.55 37.72
C ILE A 117 31.97 -15.40 36.55
N ASP A 118 32.84 -16.36 36.80
CA ASP A 118 33.52 -17.11 35.74
C ASP A 118 33.69 -18.61 36.02
N GLN A 119 34.28 -19.32 35.06
CA GLN A 119 34.64 -20.74 35.11
C GLN A 119 33.51 -21.64 35.63
N GLN A 120 32.35 -21.57 34.98
CA GLN A 120 31.16 -22.37 35.29
C GLN A 120 30.51 -22.10 36.65
N ALA A 121 30.86 -20.99 37.33
CA ALA A 121 30.16 -20.57 38.53
C ALA A 121 28.67 -20.37 38.24
N SER A 122 27.80 -20.89 39.12
CA SER A 122 26.37 -20.96 38.83
C SER A 122 25.47 -20.75 40.04
N ASN A 123 24.21 -20.38 39.80
CA ASN A 123 23.22 -20.20 40.87
C ASN A 123 23.61 -19.16 41.93
N ASN A 124 24.40 -18.15 41.55
CA ASN A 124 24.75 -17.05 42.46
C ASN A 124 23.73 -15.92 42.36
N LEU A 125 23.43 -15.26 43.48
CA LEU A 125 22.54 -14.11 43.58
C LEU A 125 23.34 -12.84 43.87
N ILE A 126 23.28 -11.88 42.96
CA ILE A 126 23.84 -10.55 43.12
C ILE A 126 22.69 -9.57 43.30
N GLY A 127 22.51 -9.09 44.53
CA GLY A 127 21.49 -8.13 44.93
C GLY A 127 20.24 -8.79 45.52
N GLY A 128 19.07 -8.24 45.21
CA GLY A 128 17.78 -8.74 45.66
C GLY A 128 16.64 -7.72 45.50
N ALA A 129 15.40 -8.14 45.79
CA ALA A 129 14.19 -7.34 45.54
C ALA A 129 14.00 -6.12 46.47
N THR A 130 14.84 -5.95 47.49
CA THR A 130 14.72 -4.86 48.47
C THR A 130 15.83 -3.85 48.28
N THR A 131 15.56 -2.57 48.57
CA THR A 131 16.58 -1.51 48.60
C THR A 131 17.76 -1.83 49.53
N ALA A 132 17.53 -2.64 50.57
CA ALA A 132 18.55 -3.10 51.49
C ALA A 132 19.49 -4.16 50.89
N ALA A 133 19.00 -5.01 49.97
CA ALA A 133 19.79 -6.05 49.32
C ALA A 133 20.57 -5.53 48.10
N ARG A 134 20.20 -4.36 47.58
CA ARG A 134 20.83 -3.70 46.42
C ARG A 134 22.33 -3.50 46.61
N ASN A 135 23.12 -3.94 45.64
CA ASN A 135 24.50 -3.48 45.53
C ASN A 135 24.56 -2.18 44.69
N LEU A 136 25.52 -1.33 45.02
CA LEU A 136 25.96 -0.20 44.20
C LEU A 136 27.28 -0.59 43.55
N ILE A 137 27.30 -0.73 42.22
CA ILE A 137 28.43 -1.26 41.44
C ILE A 137 28.83 -0.20 40.41
N SER A 138 29.70 0.71 40.82
CA SER A 138 29.92 1.99 40.13
C SER A 138 31.36 2.45 40.28
N GLY A 139 31.85 3.28 39.35
CA GLY A 139 33.19 3.86 39.41
C GLY A 139 34.33 2.87 39.14
N ASN A 140 34.07 1.69 38.56
CA ASN A 140 35.11 0.70 38.24
C ASN A 140 35.78 1.01 36.89
N MET A 141 37.06 0.66 36.73
CA MET A 141 37.79 0.85 35.46
C MET A 141 37.48 -0.21 34.40
N GLY A 142 36.79 -1.30 34.77
CA GLY A 142 36.20 -2.27 33.84
C GLY A 142 34.68 -2.17 33.81
N GLU A 143 34.03 -3.32 33.63
CA GLU A 143 32.58 -3.47 33.66
C GLU A 143 32.02 -3.29 35.08
N GLY A 144 30.74 -2.96 35.21
CA GLY A 144 30.07 -3.08 36.51
C GLY A 144 30.06 -4.54 36.97
N LEU A 145 29.45 -5.41 36.18
CA LEU A 145 29.37 -6.84 36.44
C LEU A 145 29.65 -7.64 35.17
N LYS A 146 30.50 -8.66 35.25
CA LYS A 146 30.85 -9.56 34.15
C LYS A 146 30.52 -11.02 34.48
N ILE A 147 29.88 -11.71 33.55
CA ILE A 147 29.55 -13.14 33.61
C ILE A 147 30.21 -13.81 32.40
N THR A 148 31.14 -14.73 32.63
CA THR A 148 31.95 -15.32 31.56
C THR A 148 32.22 -16.82 31.73
N ASP A 149 32.88 -17.43 30.76
CA ASP A 149 33.50 -18.75 30.85
C ASP A 149 32.50 -19.85 31.27
N SER A 150 31.38 -19.92 30.57
CA SER A 150 30.27 -20.86 30.78
C SER A 150 29.59 -20.76 32.15
N ALA A 151 29.73 -19.62 32.85
CA ALA A 151 28.91 -19.32 34.02
C ALA A 151 27.41 -19.29 33.65
N SER A 152 26.56 -19.83 34.53
CA SER A 152 25.15 -20.05 34.19
C SER A 152 24.20 -19.98 35.38
N SER A 153 22.91 -19.74 35.12
CA SER A 153 21.87 -19.69 36.16
C SER A 153 22.14 -18.65 37.27
N ASN A 154 22.97 -17.64 36.99
CA ASN A 154 23.21 -16.55 37.93
C ASN A 154 22.09 -15.50 37.83
N ARG A 155 21.80 -14.85 38.96
CA ARG A 155 20.72 -13.86 39.08
C ARG A 155 21.28 -12.53 39.54
N VAL A 156 21.13 -11.48 38.74
CA VAL A 156 21.55 -10.12 39.06
C VAL A 156 20.29 -9.27 39.21
N GLN A 157 19.93 -8.89 40.44
CA GLN A 157 18.61 -8.31 40.74
C GLN A 157 18.71 -7.07 41.61
N GLY A 158 17.97 -6.00 41.27
CA GLY A 158 17.79 -4.83 42.12
C GLY A 158 19.04 -3.97 42.34
N ASN A 159 20.11 -4.17 41.57
CA ASN A 159 21.38 -3.45 41.70
C ASN A 159 21.34 -2.08 41.01
N TYR A 160 22.17 -1.15 41.48
CA TYR A 160 22.48 0.10 40.78
C TYR A 160 23.88 -0.01 40.19
N ILE A 161 24.00 0.24 38.89
CA ILE A 161 25.23 0.01 38.14
C ILE A 161 25.55 1.25 37.29
N GLY A 162 26.67 1.90 37.58
CA GLY A 162 27.16 3.10 36.88
C GLY A 162 26.59 4.43 37.39
N THR A 163 25.76 4.41 38.43
CA THR A 163 25.14 5.60 39.05
C THR A 163 25.60 5.83 40.48
N ASN A 164 25.26 6.98 41.07
CA ASN A 164 25.40 7.23 42.51
C ASN A 164 24.38 6.42 43.34
N ALA A 165 24.51 6.47 44.67
CA ALA A 165 23.62 5.75 45.58
C ALA A 165 22.13 6.11 45.45
N GLU A 166 21.81 7.34 45.07
CA GLU A 166 20.46 7.81 44.79
C GLU A 166 19.92 7.32 43.44
N GLY A 167 20.81 6.94 42.51
CA GLY A 167 20.46 6.52 41.14
C GLY A 167 20.02 7.69 40.25
N ASN A 168 20.48 8.91 40.52
CA ASN A 168 20.10 10.13 39.79
C ASN A 168 21.30 10.90 39.22
N GLY A 169 22.52 10.43 39.47
CA GLY A 169 23.75 11.07 39.04
C GLY A 169 24.79 10.05 38.55
N PRO A 170 25.75 10.50 37.72
CA PRO A 170 26.78 9.62 37.16
C PRO A 170 27.78 9.15 38.23
N LEU A 171 28.14 7.87 38.15
CA LEU A 171 29.34 7.29 38.76
C LEU A 171 29.81 6.13 37.88
N SER A 172 30.18 6.48 36.65
CA SER A 172 30.33 5.57 35.53
C SER A 172 31.31 4.43 35.78
N ASN A 173 30.96 3.23 35.31
CA ASN A 173 31.97 2.21 35.02
C ASN A 173 32.56 2.49 33.63
N SER A 174 33.87 2.26 33.45
CA SER A 174 34.56 2.54 32.19
C SER A 174 34.28 1.50 31.08
N GLY A 175 33.70 0.34 31.43
CA GLY A 175 33.20 -0.66 30.49
C GLY A 175 31.67 -0.69 30.41
N ASP A 176 31.12 -1.88 30.19
CA ASP A 176 29.66 -2.12 30.20
C ASP A 176 29.09 -2.08 31.62
N GLY A 177 27.79 -1.85 31.74
CA GLY A 177 27.10 -2.06 33.01
C GLY A 177 27.11 -3.54 33.39
N VAL A 178 26.55 -4.39 32.52
CA VAL A 178 26.56 -5.85 32.67
C VAL A 178 27.04 -6.49 31.37
N ASN A 179 28.13 -7.25 31.44
CA ASN A 179 28.68 -8.00 30.32
C ASN A 179 28.45 -9.52 30.51
N ILE A 180 27.88 -10.19 29.52
CA ILE A 180 27.66 -11.64 29.49
C ILE A 180 28.40 -12.19 28.27
N THR A 181 29.55 -12.82 28.48
CA THR A 181 30.40 -13.36 27.41
C THR A 181 30.54 -14.87 27.53
N ASP A 182 30.22 -15.64 26.49
CA ASP A 182 30.34 -17.12 26.51
C ASP A 182 29.65 -17.78 27.72
N ALA A 183 28.48 -17.25 28.10
CA ALA A 183 27.74 -17.62 29.31
C ALA A 183 26.24 -17.73 29.02
N SER A 184 25.58 -18.73 29.58
CA SER A 184 24.21 -19.11 29.20
C SER A 184 23.26 -19.23 30.38
N GLY A 185 21.98 -18.92 30.15
CA GLY A 185 20.91 -19.12 31.15
C GLY A 185 20.99 -18.21 32.37
N ASN A 186 21.53 -16.99 32.24
CA ASN A 186 21.60 -16.02 33.33
C ASN A 186 20.41 -15.06 33.31
N LEU A 187 19.98 -14.58 34.49
CA LEU A 187 18.87 -13.64 34.66
C LEU A 187 19.36 -12.29 35.16
N ILE A 188 19.20 -11.26 34.34
CA ILE A 188 19.46 -9.86 34.68
C ILE A 188 18.11 -9.18 34.92
N GLY A 189 17.80 -8.97 36.20
CA GLY A 189 16.59 -8.32 36.69
C GLY A 189 15.54 -9.32 37.20
N GLY A 190 14.27 -9.00 37.01
CA GLY A 190 13.15 -9.82 37.46
C GLY A 190 11.81 -9.09 37.37
N THR A 191 10.72 -9.85 37.42
CA THR A 191 9.35 -9.33 37.24
C THR A 191 8.76 -8.69 38.48
N ASP A 192 9.22 -9.09 39.67
CA ASP A 192 8.69 -8.56 40.92
C ASP A 192 9.26 -7.16 41.19
N PRO A 193 8.46 -6.25 41.79
CA PRO A 193 8.93 -4.90 42.13
C PRO A 193 10.26 -4.92 42.90
N GLY A 194 11.20 -4.09 42.46
CA GLY A 194 12.53 -3.97 43.06
C GLY A 194 13.56 -5.01 42.60
N MET A 195 13.20 -6.00 41.78
CA MET A 195 14.16 -6.93 41.17
C MET A 195 14.84 -6.38 39.92
N GLY A 196 14.26 -5.37 39.26
CA GLY A 196 14.89 -4.67 38.13
C GLY A 196 16.17 -3.95 38.53
N ASN A 197 17.23 -4.06 37.74
CA ASN A 197 18.45 -3.29 37.93
C ASN A 197 18.31 -1.89 37.32
N LEU A 198 19.02 -0.92 37.87
CA LEU A 198 19.27 0.39 37.28
C LEU A 198 20.66 0.37 36.63
N ILE A 199 20.74 0.50 35.31
CA ILE A 199 21.97 0.33 34.53
C ILE A 199 22.15 1.54 33.61
N SER A 200 22.96 2.49 34.06
CA SER A 200 22.99 3.84 33.50
C SER A 200 24.39 4.45 33.63
N GLN A 201 24.73 5.38 32.73
CA GLN A 201 26.01 6.10 32.70
C GLN A 201 27.26 5.22 32.56
N ASN A 202 27.14 3.97 32.10
CA ASN A 202 28.31 3.18 31.75
C ASN A 202 28.91 3.73 30.45
N VAL A 203 30.24 3.72 30.34
CA VAL A 203 30.95 4.33 29.21
C VAL A 203 30.77 3.52 27.90
N MET A 204 30.39 2.25 28.02
CA MET A 204 30.01 1.40 26.88
C MET A 204 28.50 1.11 26.89
N TYR A 205 28.10 -0.15 26.79
CA TYR A 205 26.70 -0.56 26.74
C TYR A 205 26.10 -0.65 28.14
N GLY A 206 24.78 -0.55 28.25
CA GLY A 206 24.10 -0.91 29.50
C GLY A 206 24.28 -2.40 29.77
N VAL A 207 23.80 -3.24 28.86
CA VAL A 207 23.98 -4.70 28.88
C VAL A 207 24.60 -5.16 27.57
N ASP A 208 25.66 -5.97 27.63
CA ASP A 208 26.29 -6.62 26.47
C ASP A 208 26.15 -8.15 26.60
N ILE A 209 25.63 -8.80 25.55
CA ILE A 209 25.49 -10.25 25.43
C ILE A 209 26.28 -10.70 24.21
N PHE A 210 27.43 -11.32 24.43
CA PHE A 210 28.41 -11.59 23.40
C PHE A 210 28.82 -13.07 23.40
N SER A 211 28.85 -13.69 22.21
CA SER A 211 29.52 -14.99 22.02
C SER A 211 30.83 -14.79 21.27
N SER A 212 31.93 -15.31 21.81
CA SER A 212 33.21 -15.31 21.12
C SER A 212 33.24 -16.41 20.04
N PRO A 213 33.96 -16.21 18.92
CA PRO A 213 33.97 -17.16 17.81
C PRO A 213 34.47 -18.57 18.17
N ASP A 214 35.35 -18.67 19.16
CA ASP A 214 35.94 -19.92 19.65
C ASP A 214 35.35 -20.35 21.02
N GLY A 215 34.34 -19.63 21.52
CA GLY A 215 33.73 -19.80 22.84
C GLY A 215 32.58 -20.81 22.87
N THR A 216 31.88 -20.88 24.01
CA THR A 216 30.61 -21.60 24.13
C THR A 216 29.45 -20.68 23.77
N ASP A 217 28.42 -21.20 23.08
CA ASP A 217 27.23 -20.44 22.72
C ASP A 217 26.67 -19.65 23.92
N THR A 218 26.48 -18.36 23.72
CA THR A 218 25.85 -17.44 24.69
C THR A 218 24.35 -17.40 24.42
N ALA A 219 23.59 -18.19 25.19
CA ALA A 219 22.20 -18.46 24.91
C ALA A 219 21.28 -18.51 26.13
N GLY A 220 19.99 -18.27 25.90
CA GLY A 220 18.96 -18.39 26.93
C GLY A 220 19.12 -17.41 28.09
N ASN A 221 19.88 -16.32 27.92
CA ASN A 221 19.96 -15.27 28.93
C ASN A 221 18.68 -14.42 28.88
N VAL A 222 18.24 -13.95 30.05
CA VAL A 222 17.01 -13.16 30.21
C VAL A 222 17.36 -11.81 30.83
N VAL A 223 17.06 -10.73 30.14
CA VAL A 223 17.18 -9.36 30.65
C VAL A 223 15.77 -8.81 30.83
N GLN A 224 15.25 -8.68 32.04
CA GLN A 224 13.85 -8.30 32.27
C GLN A 224 13.64 -7.36 33.45
N GLY A 225 12.68 -6.44 33.31
CA GLY A 225 12.26 -5.50 34.36
C GLY A 225 13.28 -4.43 34.72
N ASN A 226 14.34 -4.25 33.92
CA ASN A 226 15.41 -3.30 34.22
C ASN A 226 15.07 -1.88 33.75
N LEU A 227 15.71 -0.90 34.39
CA LEU A 227 15.81 0.50 33.96
C LEU A 227 17.19 0.72 33.35
N ILE A 228 17.28 0.90 32.03
CA ILE A 228 18.52 0.99 31.28
C ILE A 228 18.61 2.36 30.60
N GLY A 229 19.57 3.17 31.03
CA GLY A 229 19.81 4.54 30.53
C GLY A 229 18.90 5.62 31.14
N THR A 230 18.21 5.31 32.24
CA THR A 230 17.33 6.24 32.96
C THR A 230 17.78 6.44 34.41
N ASP A 231 17.18 7.38 35.13
CA ASP A 231 17.33 7.50 36.57
C ASP A 231 16.48 6.48 37.34
N ALA A 232 16.64 6.44 38.67
CA ALA A 232 15.93 5.51 39.54
C ALA A 232 14.39 5.63 39.48
N SER A 233 13.83 6.76 39.03
CA SER A 233 12.39 6.89 38.81
C SER A 233 11.95 6.45 37.41
N GLY A 234 12.89 6.24 36.48
CA GLY A 234 12.60 5.86 35.10
C GLY A 234 11.99 6.99 34.27
N THR A 235 12.25 8.24 34.66
CA THR A 235 11.62 9.44 34.07
C THR A 235 12.62 10.48 33.61
N VAL A 236 13.89 10.37 33.98
CA VAL A 236 14.96 11.26 33.54
C VAL A 236 16.02 10.44 32.81
N SER A 237 16.53 10.95 31.68
CA SER A 237 17.58 10.30 30.93
C SER A 237 18.89 10.35 31.72
N LEU A 238 19.51 9.19 31.87
CA LEU A 238 20.80 9.00 32.50
C LEU A 238 21.59 7.97 31.67
N GLY A 239 21.60 8.21 30.36
CA GLY A 239 21.98 7.26 29.33
C GLY A 239 23.31 6.56 29.52
N ASN A 240 23.43 5.36 28.97
CA ASN A 240 24.75 4.81 28.67
C ASN A 240 25.35 5.55 27.45
N PHE A 241 26.67 5.49 27.32
CA PHE A 241 27.39 6.26 26.30
C PHE A 241 27.38 5.56 24.92
N LEU A 242 27.02 4.28 24.88
CA LEU A 242 26.66 3.55 23.67
C LEU A 242 25.17 3.15 23.71
N SER A 243 24.84 1.96 23.21
CA SER A 243 23.46 1.44 23.20
C SER A 243 23.02 0.93 24.57
N GLY A 244 21.71 0.88 24.81
CA GLY A 244 21.17 0.33 26.05
C GLY A 244 21.48 -1.17 26.20
N VAL A 245 21.19 -1.94 25.16
CA VAL A 245 21.48 -3.39 25.10
C VAL A 245 22.17 -3.73 23.78
N LEU A 246 23.25 -4.52 23.83
CA LEU A 246 23.92 -5.14 22.69
C LEU A 246 23.73 -6.67 22.75
N ILE A 247 23.42 -7.29 21.61
CA ILE A 247 23.47 -8.74 21.41
C ILE A 247 24.34 -9.02 20.19
N SER A 248 25.42 -9.80 20.34
CA SER A 248 26.37 -10.04 19.26
C SER A 248 26.82 -11.50 19.22
N ASN A 249 26.66 -12.17 18.07
CA ASN A 249 26.89 -13.62 17.88
C ASN A 249 26.15 -14.54 18.87
N ALA A 250 25.18 -14.01 19.63
CA ALA A 250 24.49 -14.71 20.70
C ALA A 250 23.08 -15.12 20.25
N ILE A 251 22.61 -16.26 20.75
CA ILE A 251 21.39 -16.91 20.23
C ILE A 251 20.33 -17.11 21.32
N ASP A 252 19.06 -17.12 20.94
CA ASP A 252 17.94 -17.49 21.82
C ASP A 252 17.90 -16.73 23.17
N ASN A 253 18.29 -15.45 23.19
CA ASN A 253 18.20 -14.59 24.39
C ASN A 253 16.87 -13.85 24.42
N LEU A 254 16.36 -13.57 25.62
CA LEU A 254 15.11 -12.84 25.85
C LEU A 254 15.40 -11.47 26.48
N ILE A 255 15.07 -10.40 25.77
CA ILE A 255 15.06 -9.04 26.28
C ILE A 255 13.61 -8.64 26.58
N GLY A 256 13.28 -8.62 27.86
CA GLY A 256 11.97 -8.29 28.41
C GLY A 256 11.16 -9.54 28.74
N GLY A 257 9.90 -9.57 28.30
CA GLY A 257 9.02 -10.72 28.45
C GLY A 257 7.54 -10.35 28.50
N THR A 258 6.68 -11.36 28.46
CA THR A 258 5.21 -11.18 28.41
C THR A 258 4.55 -10.99 29.79
N ALA A 259 5.25 -11.35 30.87
CA ALA A 259 4.74 -11.18 32.22
C ALA A 259 4.71 -9.70 32.63
N THR A 260 3.73 -9.30 33.44
CA THR A 260 3.72 -7.95 34.03
C THR A 260 5.01 -7.69 34.79
N GLY A 261 5.68 -6.58 34.50
CA GLY A 261 6.97 -6.22 35.09
C GLY A 261 8.19 -6.83 34.39
N ALA A 262 8.03 -7.69 33.38
CA ALA A 262 9.15 -8.24 32.61
C ALA A 262 9.75 -7.24 31.60
N GLY A 263 8.93 -6.33 31.06
CA GLY A 263 9.40 -5.32 30.13
C GLY A 263 10.49 -4.41 30.72
N ASN A 264 11.62 -4.26 30.01
CA ASN A 264 12.62 -3.27 30.38
C ASN A 264 12.19 -1.87 29.92
N VAL A 265 12.73 -0.84 30.57
CA VAL A 265 12.77 0.54 30.04
C VAL A 265 14.18 0.75 29.49
N ILE A 266 14.29 0.97 28.18
CA ILE A 266 15.57 1.11 27.47
C ILE A 266 15.58 2.45 26.74
N SER A 267 16.04 3.48 27.42
CA SER A 267 15.76 4.87 27.08
C SER A 267 16.92 5.78 27.45
N GLY A 268 17.02 6.96 26.83
CA GLY A 268 18.05 7.95 27.16
C GLY A 268 19.46 7.61 26.70
N ASN A 269 19.68 6.51 25.97
CA ASN A 269 21.02 6.05 25.57
C ASN A 269 21.57 6.86 24.39
N SER A 270 22.89 6.96 24.29
CA SER A 270 23.56 7.83 23.33
C SER A 270 23.64 7.26 21.90
N GLN A 271 23.22 6.01 21.70
CA GLN A 271 23.07 5.35 20.40
C GLN A 271 21.67 4.72 20.30
N TYR A 272 21.60 3.41 19.99
CA TYR A 272 20.37 2.65 19.88
C TYR A 272 19.79 2.33 21.26
N GLY A 273 18.48 2.09 21.33
CA GLY A 273 17.91 1.41 22.50
C GLY A 273 18.48 0.00 22.61
N LEU A 274 18.29 -0.79 21.57
CA LEU A 274 18.76 -2.17 21.46
C LEU A 274 19.44 -2.41 20.11
N TYR A 275 20.67 -2.93 20.13
CA TYR A 275 21.43 -3.30 18.94
C TYR A 275 21.62 -4.83 18.89
N VAL A 276 21.09 -5.46 17.85
CA VAL A 276 21.33 -6.86 17.49
C VAL A 276 22.35 -6.88 16.36
N ALA A 277 23.59 -7.18 16.73
CA ALA A 277 24.75 -7.16 15.85
C ALA A 277 24.88 -8.48 15.07
N PRO A 278 25.83 -8.58 14.11
CA PRO A 278 25.94 -9.70 13.20
C PRO A 278 25.92 -11.08 13.89
N ALA A 279 25.31 -12.05 13.21
CA ALA A 279 25.18 -13.45 13.63
C ALA A 279 24.42 -13.71 14.95
N ALA A 280 23.78 -12.70 15.56
CA ALA A 280 22.83 -12.92 16.64
C ALA A 280 21.47 -13.39 16.08
N THR A 281 21.03 -14.59 16.46
CA THR A 281 19.83 -15.22 15.87
C THR A 281 18.88 -15.78 16.92
N GLY A 282 17.58 -15.88 16.60
CA GLY A 282 16.59 -16.46 17.52
C GLY A 282 16.28 -15.61 18.75
N ASN A 283 16.75 -14.36 18.82
CA ASN A 283 16.55 -13.53 20.00
C ASN A 283 15.12 -12.97 20.03
N LEU A 284 14.56 -12.85 21.24
CA LEU A 284 13.21 -12.38 21.50
C LEU A 284 13.26 -11.03 22.22
N ILE A 285 12.63 -10.01 21.65
CA ILE A 285 12.56 -8.66 22.22
C ILE A 285 11.09 -8.38 22.53
N GLN A 286 10.68 -8.45 23.80
CA GLN A 286 9.26 -8.50 24.16
C GLN A 286 8.89 -7.58 25.32
N GLY A 287 7.75 -6.89 25.21
CA GLY A 287 7.14 -6.13 26.31
C GLY A 287 7.93 -4.90 26.77
N ASN A 288 8.99 -4.50 26.04
CA ASN A 288 9.86 -3.41 26.43
C ASN A 288 9.24 -2.05 26.13
N LYS A 289 9.71 -1.03 26.85
CA LYS A 289 9.51 0.38 26.55
C LYS A 289 10.85 0.95 26.09
N ILE A 290 10.92 1.40 24.85
CA ILE A 290 12.17 1.82 24.20
C ILE A 290 11.99 3.25 23.71
N GLY A 291 12.80 4.16 24.26
CA GLY A 291 12.76 5.60 23.98
C GLY A 291 11.68 6.36 24.76
N THR A 292 10.95 5.71 25.67
CA THR A 292 9.94 6.35 26.53
C THR A 292 10.29 6.23 28.02
N ASP A 293 9.59 6.97 28.86
CA ASP A 293 9.63 6.79 30.32
C ASP A 293 9.02 5.45 30.76
N ILE A 294 9.15 5.13 32.06
CA ILE A 294 8.61 3.90 32.66
C ILE A 294 7.09 3.74 32.48
N SER A 295 6.35 4.86 32.33
CA SER A 295 4.92 4.83 32.08
C SER A 295 4.56 4.50 30.63
N GLY A 296 5.49 4.70 29.69
CA GLY A 296 5.27 4.53 28.26
C GLY A 296 4.50 5.69 27.62
N LYS A 297 4.51 6.87 28.26
CA LYS A 297 3.69 8.02 27.86
C LYS A 297 4.47 9.31 27.70
N GLN A 298 5.70 9.36 28.18
CA GLN A 298 6.58 10.52 28.00
C GLN A 298 7.81 10.10 27.20
N ALA A 299 8.30 11.01 26.37
CA ALA A 299 9.51 10.83 25.59
C ALA A 299 10.75 10.78 26.50
N LEU A 300 11.66 9.87 26.20
CA LEU A 300 12.94 9.70 26.88
C LEU A 300 13.98 9.12 25.91
N ASP A 301 14.28 9.93 24.90
CA ASP A 301 14.80 9.51 23.61
C ASP A 301 16.12 8.74 23.69
N ASN A 302 16.24 7.67 22.89
CA ASN A 302 17.55 7.20 22.44
C ASN A 302 17.96 8.02 21.21
N ILE A 303 19.25 8.31 21.05
CA ILE A 303 19.72 9.25 20.01
C ILE A 303 19.63 8.68 18.58
N GLN A 304 19.67 7.35 18.41
CA GLN A 304 19.53 6.66 17.13
C GLN A 304 18.22 5.86 17.08
N ASP A 305 18.19 4.68 16.47
CA ASP A 305 16.99 3.84 16.38
C ASP A 305 16.60 3.23 17.72
N GLY A 306 15.32 2.89 17.88
CA GLY A 306 14.85 2.14 19.04
C GLY A 306 15.44 0.74 19.07
N VAL A 307 15.25 0.00 17.97
CA VAL A 307 15.84 -1.34 17.75
C VAL A 307 16.56 -1.34 16.42
N PHE A 308 17.85 -1.68 16.42
CA PHE A 308 18.65 -1.84 15.22
C PHE A 308 19.11 -3.29 15.10
N ILE A 309 18.79 -3.96 14.00
CA ILE A 309 19.28 -5.29 13.64
C ILE A 309 20.23 -5.15 12.46
N GLN A 310 21.45 -5.65 12.60
CA GLN A 310 22.44 -5.65 11.53
C GLN A 310 23.00 -7.05 11.32
N ASP A 311 22.86 -7.58 10.11
CA ASP A 311 23.43 -8.89 9.72
C ASP A 311 23.04 -10.05 10.66
N ALA A 312 21.86 -9.96 11.25
CA ALA A 312 21.30 -10.87 12.25
C ALA A 312 19.91 -11.33 11.82
N SER A 313 19.69 -12.65 11.75
CA SER A 313 18.48 -13.26 11.17
C SER A 313 17.64 -13.97 12.23
N SER A 314 16.37 -14.20 11.92
CA SER A 314 15.44 -15.01 12.73
C SER A 314 15.19 -14.45 14.13
N ASN A 315 15.18 -13.12 14.30
CA ASN A 315 14.85 -12.46 15.56
C ASN A 315 13.38 -12.04 15.59
N LEU A 316 12.76 -12.03 16.77
CA LEU A 316 11.38 -11.62 16.97
C LEU A 316 11.32 -10.34 17.81
N ILE A 317 10.83 -9.26 17.22
CA ILE A 317 10.48 -8.02 17.91
C ILE A 317 8.98 -8.04 18.19
N GLY A 318 8.64 -8.29 19.45
CA GLY A 318 7.30 -8.35 19.98
C GLY A 318 6.77 -9.78 20.02
N GLY A 319 5.57 -10.00 19.49
CA GLY A 319 4.98 -11.34 19.36
C GLY A 319 3.47 -11.36 19.45
N THR A 320 2.91 -12.55 19.25
CA THR A 320 1.44 -12.76 19.16
C THR A 320 0.77 -13.08 20.50
N VAL A 321 1.51 -13.02 21.61
CA VAL A 321 0.99 -13.25 22.95
C VAL A 321 0.74 -11.90 23.65
N ALA A 322 -0.32 -11.80 24.44
CA ALA A 322 -0.59 -10.60 25.22
C ALA A 322 0.62 -10.21 26.09
N GLY A 323 1.02 -8.95 26.05
CA GLY A 323 2.21 -8.44 26.74
C GLY A 323 3.53 -8.61 25.98
N ALA A 324 3.55 -9.29 24.82
CA ALA A 324 4.75 -9.41 24.00
C ALA A 324 5.10 -8.12 23.25
N GLY A 325 4.11 -7.32 22.88
CA GLY A 325 4.30 -6.06 22.14
C GLY A 325 5.19 -5.05 22.85
N ASN A 326 6.16 -4.48 22.14
CA ASN A 326 6.99 -3.40 22.65
C ASN A 326 6.34 -2.03 22.35
N VAL A 327 6.67 -1.02 23.16
CA VAL A 327 6.46 0.40 22.84
C VAL A 327 7.80 0.96 22.37
N ILE A 328 7.89 1.40 21.12
CA ILE A 328 9.14 1.81 20.46
C ILE A 328 8.92 3.19 19.83
N SER A 329 9.24 4.22 20.60
CA SER A 329 8.78 5.58 20.32
C SER A 329 9.79 6.61 20.80
N SER A 330 9.71 7.83 20.27
CA SER A 330 10.62 8.93 20.66
C SER A 330 12.11 8.67 20.40
N ASN A 331 12.44 7.82 19.43
CA ASN A 331 13.84 7.59 19.06
C ASN A 331 14.31 8.63 18.03
N GLY A 332 15.60 8.96 18.07
CA GLY A 332 16.20 10.02 17.25
C GLY A 332 16.33 9.68 15.76
N LEU A 333 16.13 8.41 15.38
CA LEU A 333 15.99 7.92 14.01
C LEU A 333 14.73 7.04 13.89
N ASN A 334 14.84 5.83 13.36
CA ASN A 334 13.70 4.93 13.14
C ASN A 334 13.21 4.31 14.45
N GLY A 335 11.97 3.82 14.45
CA GLY A 335 11.53 2.93 15.53
C GLY A 335 12.32 1.62 15.50
N ILE A 336 12.26 0.93 14.37
CA ILE A 336 13.00 -0.32 14.10
C ILE A 336 13.73 -0.19 12.77
N GLU A 337 15.00 -0.58 12.73
CA GLU A 337 15.77 -0.73 11.49
C GLU A 337 16.35 -2.15 11.39
N ILE A 338 16.22 -2.78 10.23
CA ILE A 338 16.84 -4.06 9.87
C ILE A 338 17.72 -3.82 8.64
N LEU A 339 19.03 -3.99 8.81
CA LEU A 339 20.04 -3.72 7.79
C LEU A 339 20.84 -4.98 7.45
N GLY A 340 20.79 -5.38 6.18
CA GLY A 340 21.64 -6.43 5.62
C GLY A 340 23.00 -5.95 5.09
N ASP A 341 23.92 -6.89 4.90
CA ASP A 341 25.28 -6.62 4.45
C ASP A 341 25.30 -6.16 2.98
N THR A 342 25.46 -4.85 2.80
CA THR A 342 25.73 -4.20 1.51
C THR A 342 26.95 -4.76 0.73
N LYS A 343 27.79 -5.61 1.34
CA LYS A 343 28.93 -6.28 0.71
C LYS A 343 28.69 -7.75 0.35
N ASN A 344 27.52 -8.31 0.65
CA ASN A 344 27.13 -9.69 0.35
C ASN A 344 28.18 -10.74 0.77
N THR A 345 28.73 -10.59 1.98
CA THR A 345 29.74 -11.51 2.53
C THR A 345 29.14 -12.60 3.42
N SER A 346 27.91 -12.41 3.92
CA SER A 346 27.19 -13.31 4.83
C SER A 346 25.81 -13.77 4.34
N GLY A 347 25.32 -13.29 3.19
CA GLY A 347 23.93 -13.45 2.76
C GLY A 347 23.02 -12.34 3.32
N MET A 348 21.82 -12.17 2.77
CA MET A 348 20.86 -11.17 3.25
C MET A 348 20.36 -11.51 4.66
N VAL A 349 20.08 -10.49 5.47
CA VAL A 349 19.36 -10.67 6.73
C VAL A 349 18.00 -11.27 6.44
N SER A 350 17.57 -12.27 7.21
CA SER A 350 16.36 -13.01 6.89
C SER A 350 15.53 -13.48 8.06
N ASP A 351 14.25 -13.73 7.78
CA ASP A 351 13.31 -14.39 8.68
C ASP A 351 13.04 -13.63 9.99
N ASP A 352 13.31 -12.33 10.05
CA ASP A 352 12.95 -11.50 11.20
C ASP A 352 11.44 -11.20 11.24
N LEU A 353 10.87 -11.17 12.44
CA LEU A 353 9.45 -10.93 12.66
C LEU A 353 9.25 -9.70 13.54
N ILE A 354 8.37 -8.80 13.12
CA ILE A 354 7.97 -7.60 13.87
C ILE A 354 6.48 -7.70 14.13
N GLN A 355 6.05 -8.00 15.36
CA GLN A 355 4.66 -8.32 15.67
C GLN A 355 4.15 -7.67 16.95
N GLY A 356 2.93 -7.13 16.92
CA GLY A 356 2.23 -6.68 18.12
C GLY A 356 2.80 -5.40 18.76
N ASN A 357 3.67 -4.66 18.06
CA ASN A 357 4.34 -3.49 18.60
C ASN A 357 3.51 -2.20 18.45
N LEU A 358 3.77 -1.25 19.34
CA LEU A 358 3.32 0.14 19.25
C LEU A 358 4.54 1.00 18.89
N ILE A 359 4.52 1.62 17.71
CA ILE A 359 5.67 2.33 17.13
C ILE A 359 5.26 3.77 16.81
N GLY A 360 5.97 4.74 17.38
CA GLY A 360 5.69 6.17 17.25
C GLY A 360 4.48 6.66 18.07
N THR A 361 3.95 5.80 18.95
CA THR A 361 2.80 6.08 19.83
C THR A 361 3.10 5.74 21.28
N ASP A 362 2.26 6.20 22.20
CA ASP A 362 2.31 5.79 23.60
C ASP A 362 1.82 4.35 23.81
N VAL A 363 1.93 3.86 25.05
CA VAL A 363 1.47 2.50 25.44
C VAL A 363 -0.02 2.24 25.20
N THR A 364 -0.83 3.27 24.90
CA THR A 364 -2.24 3.12 24.53
C THR A 364 -2.46 2.99 23.03
N GLY A 365 -1.44 3.30 22.21
CA GLY A 365 -1.52 3.36 20.76
C GLY A 365 -2.26 4.59 20.23
N THR A 366 -2.48 5.62 21.07
CA THR A 366 -3.34 6.77 20.70
C THR A 366 -2.70 8.13 20.90
N GLN A 367 -1.70 8.25 21.78
CA GLN A 367 -0.96 9.51 21.94
C GLN A 367 0.32 9.49 21.11
N ILE A 368 0.68 10.66 20.60
CA ILE A 368 1.81 10.87 19.71
C ILE A 368 3.12 10.81 20.51
N LEU A 369 4.05 9.93 20.10
CA LEU A 369 5.43 9.88 20.60
C LEU A 369 6.38 9.59 19.42
N VAL A 370 6.60 10.62 18.61
CA VAL A 370 7.24 10.57 17.29
C VAL A 370 8.63 9.93 17.32
N ASN A 371 8.89 8.96 16.43
CA ASN A 371 10.27 8.66 16.00
C ASN A 371 10.65 9.61 14.86
N LEU A 372 11.87 10.16 14.86
CA LEU A 372 12.30 11.18 13.88
C LEU A 372 12.64 10.61 12.49
N GLY A 373 12.72 9.28 12.35
CA GLY A 373 12.86 8.55 11.09
C GLY A 373 11.56 7.81 10.73
N ASN A 374 11.70 6.63 10.11
CA ASN A 374 10.57 5.76 9.77
C ASN A 374 10.07 4.98 10.99
N GLY A 375 8.86 4.46 10.93
CA GLY A 375 8.40 3.51 11.95
C GLY A 375 9.21 2.22 11.91
N VAL A 376 9.25 1.59 10.73
CA VAL A 376 10.05 0.40 10.44
C VAL A 376 10.81 0.60 9.14
N PHE A 377 12.11 0.35 9.14
CA PHE A 377 12.98 0.43 7.97
C PHE A 377 13.69 -0.90 7.71
N LEU A 378 13.54 -1.46 6.51
CA LEU A 378 14.24 -2.66 6.05
C LEU A 378 15.12 -2.30 4.85
N GLU A 379 16.40 -2.64 4.93
CA GLU A 379 17.40 -2.45 3.89
C GLU A 379 18.17 -3.76 3.66
N ASP A 380 18.27 -4.22 2.40
CA ASP A 380 18.94 -5.49 2.03
C ASP A 380 18.45 -6.71 2.86
N ALA A 381 17.17 -6.73 3.24
CA ALA A 381 16.55 -7.77 4.06
C ALA A 381 15.69 -8.75 3.22
N SER A 382 15.51 -9.97 3.70
CA SER A 382 14.72 -11.00 3.02
C SER A 382 13.80 -11.78 3.93
N ASN A 383 12.67 -12.31 3.44
CA ASN A 383 11.75 -13.16 4.20
C ASN A 383 11.24 -12.58 5.54
N ALA A 384 11.38 -11.28 5.78
CA ALA A 384 10.91 -10.67 7.03
C ALA A 384 9.40 -10.44 6.99
N THR A 385 8.76 -10.51 8.16
CA THR A 385 7.32 -10.25 8.29
C THR A 385 7.07 -9.11 9.28
N ILE A 386 6.40 -8.06 8.79
CA ILE A 386 5.90 -6.95 9.59
C ILE A 386 4.41 -7.19 9.83
N GLY A 387 4.08 -7.65 11.04
CA GLY A 387 2.73 -7.91 11.51
C GLY A 387 2.33 -9.38 11.39
N GLY A 388 1.08 -9.63 11.02
CA GLY A 388 0.54 -10.97 10.83
C GLY A 388 -0.98 -10.99 10.82
N THR A 389 -1.56 -12.18 10.69
CA THR A 389 -3.00 -12.36 10.44
C THR A 389 -3.89 -12.33 11.69
N THR A 390 -3.30 -12.20 12.88
CA THR A 390 -4.06 -12.17 14.15
C THR A 390 -4.05 -10.77 14.76
N PRO A 391 -5.09 -10.39 15.53
CA PRO A 391 -5.13 -9.07 16.18
C PRO A 391 -3.95 -8.78 17.12
N LEU A 392 -3.33 -9.81 17.71
CA LEU A 392 -2.15 -9.66 18.56
C LEU A 392 -0.84 -9.56 17.77
N ALA A 393 -0.82 -9.97 16.51
CA ALA A 393 0.34 -9.79 15.62
C ALA A 393 0.40 -8.36 15.03
N ARG A 394 -0.72 -7.64 15.02
CA ARG A 394 -0.83 -6.29 14.47
C ARG A 394 0.12 -5.31 15.13
N ASN A 395 0.99 -4.68 14.34
CA ASN A 395 1.66 -3.47 14.79
C ASN A 395 0.75 -2.26 14.59
N ILE A 396 0.85 -1.29 15.50
CA ILE A 396 0.35 0.07 15.29
C ILE A 396 1.58 0.93 15.04
N ILE A 397 1.71 1.44 13.83
CA ILE A 397 2.85 2.21 13.35
C ILE A 397 2.29 3.58 12.98
N SER A 398 2.65 4.61 13.73
CA SER A 398 2.03 5.91 13.50
C SER A 398 2.82 7.06 14.09
N ASN A 399 2.68 8.25 13.49
CA ASN A 399 3.31 9.50 13.91
C ASN A 399 4.84 9.49 13.81
N ASN A 400 5.39 8.73 12.87
CA ASN A 400 6.81 8.79 12.55
C ASN A 400 7.03 9.94 11.55
N GLN A 401 8.18 10.62 11.65
CA GLN A 401 8.46 11.77 10.77
C GLN A 401 8.81 11.32 9.32
N GLY A 402 9.32 10.10 9.16
CA GLY A 402 9.50 9.40 7.88
C GLY A 402 8.26 8.60 7.49
N ASP A 403 8.44 7.54 6.71
CA ASP A 403 7.35 6.64 6.33
C ASP A 403 6.99 5.69 7.47
N GLY A 404 5.76 5.17 7.48
CA GLY A 404 5.37 4.16 8.46
C GLY A 404 6.24 2.91 8.31
N VAL A 405 6.31 2.37 7.09
CA VAL A 405 7.21 1.27 6.71
C VAL A 405 7.98 1.63 5.44
N LEU A 406 9.32 1.59 5.49
CA LEU A 406 10.19 1.73 4.34
C LEU A 406 10.89 0.39 4.07
N ILE A 407 10.79 -0.11 2.84
CA ILE A 407 11.49 -1.31 2.36
C ILE A 407 12.35 -0.89 1.17
N SER A 408 13.67 -1.02 1.28
CA SER A 408 14.58 -0.54 0.25
C SER A 408 15.76 -1.44 -0.08
N SER A 409 16.57 -0.97 -1.04
CA SER A 409 17.90 -1.46 -1.39
C SER A 409 17.93 -2.98 -1.54
N GLY A 410 17.28 -3.54 -2.56
CA GLY A 410 17.40 -4.97 -2.87
C GLY A 410 16.67 -5.91 -1.92
N SER A 411 15.89 -5.40 -0.96
CA SER A 411 15.08 -6.25 -0.08
C SER A 411 14.14 -7.15 -0.89
N THR A 412 13.91 -8.37 -0.42
CA THR A 412 13.12 -9.37 -1.17
C THR A 412 12.19 -10.21 -0.30
N SER A 413 11.06 -10.67 -0.82
CA SER A 413 10.18 -11.63 -0.11
C SER A 413 9.69 -11.11 1.25
N ILE A 414 9.46 -9.80 1.37
CA ILE A 414 8.96 -9.17 2.61
C ILE A 414 7.44 -9.18 2.64
N ALA A 415 6.86 -9.48 3.80
CA ALA A 415 5.42 -9.44 4.02
C ALA A 415 5.03 -8.36 5.03
N VAL A 416 4.19 -7.41 4.65
CA VAL A 416 3.60 -6.39 5.54
C VAL A 416 2.12 -6.73 5.72
N GLN A 417 1.72 -7.27 6.88
CA GLN A 417 0.39 -7.86 7.06
C GLN A 417 -0.32 -7.41 8.34
N GLY A 418 -1.60 -7.10 8.25
CA GLY A 418 -2.48 -6.92 9.40
C GLY A 418 -2.17 -5.71 10.29
N ASN A 419 -1.35 -4.77 9.82
CA ASN A 419 -0.90 -3.60 10.56
C ASN A 419 -1.89 -2.43 10.47
N PHE A 420 -1.81 -1.52 11.44
CA PHE A 420 -2.36 -0.16 11.34
C PHE A 420 -1.22 0.81 11.12
N ILE A 421 -1.29 1.55 10.02
CA ILE A 421 -0.21 2.45 9.57
C ILE A 421 -0.82 3.80 9.22
N GLY A 422 -0.34 4.88 9.83
CA GLY A 422 -0.95 6.20 9.62
C GLY A 422 -0.30 7.37 10.33
N LEU A 423 -0.65 8.60 9.93
CA LEU A 423 0.00 9.83 10.43
C LEU A 423 1.52 9.85 10.20
N ASP A 424 2.00 9.08 9.25
CA ASP A 424 3.40 9.05 8.81
C ASP A 424 3.53 9.82 7.48
N GLY A 425 4.73 9.88 6.90
CA GLY A 425 5.00 10.41 5.56
C GLY A 425 4.17 9.70 4.48
N ASN A 426 4.74 8.70 3.82
CA ASN A 426 3.91 7.66 3.19
C ASN A 426 3.57 6.59 4.24
N GLY A 427 2.46 5.88 4.05
CA GLY A 427 2.16 4.72 4.91
C GLY A 427 3.21 3.63 4.71
N ILE A 428 3.33 3.13 3.47
CA ILE A 428 4.32 2.12 3.10
C ILE A 428 5.06 2.56 1.83
N THR A 429 6.39 2.52 1.85
CA THR A 429 7.24 2.74 0.67
C THR A 429 8.02 1.48 0.33
N VAL A 430 8.00 1.08 -0.95
CA VAL A 430 8.80 0.00 -1.52
C VAL A 430 9.71 0.59 -2.60
N SER A 431 11.02 0.52 -2.40
CA SER A 431 12.02 1.20 -3.24
C SER A 431 13.14 0.27 -3.68
N GLY A 432 13.27 0.02 -4.99
CA GLY A 432 14.31 -0.88 -5.53
C GLY A 432 14.32 -2.28 -4.91
N SER A 433 13.14 -2.84 -4.62
CA SER A 433 12.97 -4.12 -3.91
C SER A 433 12.10 -5.10 -4.72
N THR A 434 12.17 -6.39 -4.41
CA THR A 434 11.50 -7.44 -5.20
C THR A 434 10.58 -8.33 -4.36
N ASP A 435 9.52 -8.87 -4.95
CA ASP A 435 8.66 -9.89 -4.32
C ASP A 435 8.07 -9.44 -2.96
N ILE A 436 7.62 -8.20 -2.88
CA ILE A 436 7.06 -7.61 -1.66
C ILE A 436 5.55 -7.83 -1.62
N THR A 437 5.02 -8.35 -0.51
CA THR A 437 3.57 -8.49 -0.30
C THR A 437 3.09 -7.51 0.76
N ILE A 438 2.23 -6.58 0.37
CA ILE A 438 1.51 -5.66 1.25
C ILE A 438 0.08 -6.16 1.40
N GLY A 439 -0.20 -6.72 2.57
CA GLY A 439 -1.46 -7.33 2.94
C GLY A 439 -1.47 -8.82 2.64
N GLY A 440 -2.57 -9.34 2.10
CA GLY A 440 -2.66 -10.74 1.69
C GLY A 440 -4.10 -11.21 1.53
N THR A 441 -4.26 -12.44 1.05
CA THR A 441 -5.58 -13.07 0.87
C THR A 441 -6.08 -13.81 2.11
N GLU A 442 -5.21 -14.02 3.10
CA GLU A 442 -5.61 -14.62 4.37
C GLU A 442 -6.45 -13.64 5.20
N THR A 443 -7.45 -14.15 5.92
CA THR A 443 -8.26 -13.30 6.80
C THR A 443 -7.38 -12.65 7.86
N GLY A 444 -7.45 -11.31 7.96
CA GLY A 444 -6.63 -10.54 8.89
C GLY A 444 -5.26 -10.11 8.33
N ALA A 445 -4.87 -10.55 7.12
CA ALA A 445 -3.63 -10.10 6.48
C ALA A 445 -3.69 -8.65 5.97
N GLY A 446 -4.89 -8.13 5.67
CA GLY A 446 -5.07 -6.77 5.18
C GLY A 446 -4.62 -5.70 6.17
N ASN A 447 -3.82 -4.73 5.70
CA ASN A 447 -3.43 -3.56 6.49
C ASN A 447 -4.53 -2.48 6.43
N VAL A 448 -4.58 -1.64 7.46
CA VAL A 448 -5.29 -0.36 7.44
C VAL A 448 -4.25 0.74 7.29
N ILE A 449 -4.31 1.47 6.19
CA ILE A 449 -3.31 2.47 5.79
C ILE A 449 -4.01 3.80 5.55
N ALA A 450 -3.89 4.72 6.49
CA ALA A 450 -4.79 5.88 6.58
C ALA A 450 -4.11 7.08 7.24
N GLU A 451 -4.63 8.29 7.01
CA GLU A 451 -4.14 9.54 7.63
C GLU A 451 -2.67 9.90 7.37
N ASN A 452 -2.01 9.29 6.38
CA ASN A 452 -0.62 9.62 6.04
C ASN A 452 -0.53 10.98 5.32
N GLU A 453 0.57 11.69 5.51
CA GLU A 453 0.84 13.01 4.94
C GLU A 453 1.02 13.00 3.41
N LYS A 454 1.28 11.82 2.83
CA LYS A 454 1.48 11.58 1.39
C LYS A 454 0.66 10.38 0.92
N ASP A 455 1.22 9.51 0.08
CA ASP A 455 0.52 8.35 -0.46
C ASP A 455 0.30 7.30 0.63
N GLY A 456 -0.78 6.53 0.52
CA GLY A 456 -0.96 5.36 1.38
C GLY A 456 0.16 4.34 1.14
N ILE A 457 0.36 3.97 -0.12
CA ILE A 457 1.44 3.08 -0.57
C ILE A 457 2.18 3.71 -1.75
N ALA A 458 3.51 3.81 -1.66
CA ALA A 458 4.39 4.22 -2.75
C ALA A 458 5.29 3.05 -3.18
N ILE A 459 5.29 2.72 -4.48
CA ILE A 459 6.12 1.66 -5.09
C ILE A 459 6.99 2.32 -6.15
N GLU A 460 8.30 2.38 -5.91
CA GLU A 460 9.22 3.23 -6.63
C GLU A 460 10.59 2.60 -6.92
N PHE A 461 11.40 3.32 -7.71
CA PHE A 461 12.80 3.03 -7.98
C PHE A 461 13.11 1.62 -8.49
N TYR A 462 12.42 1.16 -9.54
CA TYR A 462 12.64 -0.14 -10.17
C TYR A 462 12.29 -1.34 -9.28
N SER A 463 11.29 -1.18 -8.40
CA SER A 463 10.75 -2.31 -7.66
C SER A 463 10.02 -3.28 -8.59
N THR A 464 10.07 -4.58 -8.30
CA THR A 464 9.42 -5.62 -9.13
C THR A 464 8.63 -6.62 -8.29
N GLY A 465 7.60 -7.25 -8.86
CA GLY A 465 6.88 -8.34 -8.19
C GLY A 465 6.11 -7.93 -6.93
N THR A 466 5.76 -6.66 -6.77
CA THR A 466 5.01 -6.19 -5.58
C THR A 466 3.53 -6.56 -5.67
N LEU A 467 3.00 -7.18 -4.62
CA LEU A 467 1.59 -7.55 -4.46
C LEU A 467 0.94 -6.69 -3.38
N VAL A 468 -0.12 -5.96 -3.72
CA VAL A 468 -0.93 -5.18 -2.77
C VAL A 468 -2.31 -5.83 -2.66
N GLN A 469 -2.65 -6.50 -1.56
CA GLN A 469 -3.84 -7.35 -1.47
C GLN A 469 -4.61 -7.19 -0.15
N GLY A 470 -5.94 -7.14 -0.22
CA GLY A 470 -6.79 -7.22 0.97
C GLY A 470 -6.74 -5.99 1.88
N ASN A 471 -6.15 -4.87 1.46
CA ASN A 471 -5.93 -3.70 2.31
C ASN A 471 -7.14 -2.74 2.33
N LEU A 472 -7.26 -1.98 3.43
CA LEU A 472 -8.11 -0.79 3.55
C LEU A 472 -7.21 0.45 3.48
N ILE A 473 -7.38 1.26 2.44
CA ILE A 473 -6.49 2.39 2.15
C ILE A 473 -7.30 3.68 2.09
N GLY A 474 -7.02 4.59 3.03
CA GLY A 474 -7.74 5.86 3.24
C GLY A 474 -9.02 5.72 4.05
N LEU A 475 -9.24 4.58 4.71
CA LEU A 475 -10.44 4.24 5.48
C LEU A 475 -10.10 3.75 6.88
N ASP A 476 -11.10 3.76 7.76
CA ASP A 476 -11.02 3.10 9.06
C ASP A 476 -11.05 1.57 8.96
N LEU A 477 -10.83 0.88 10.09
CA LEU A 477 -10.84 -0.59 10.17
C LEU A 477 -12.16 -1.22 9.71
N THR A 478 -13.29 -0.49 9.79
CA THR A 478 -14.58 -1.00 9.32
C THR A 478 -14.73 -0.92 7.81
N GLY A 479 -13.91 -0.11 7.13
CA GLY A 479 -14.02 0.18 5.71
C GLY A 479 -15.26 1.00 5.36
N THR A 480 -15.84 1.71 6.33
CA THR A 480 -17.07 2.50 6.16
C THR A 480 -16.90 3.97 6.45
N MET A 481 -15.83 4.38 7.12
CA MET A 481 -15.55 5.78 7.44
C MET A 481 -14.24 6.26 6.80
N PRO A 482 -14.21 7.50 6.31
CA PRO A 482 -13.00 8.09 5.72
C PRO A 482 -11.92 8.34 6.80
N LEU A 483 -10.69 7.94 6.52
CA LEU A 483 -9.46 8.29 7.24
C LEU A 483 -8.36 8.58 6.21
N SER A 484 -8.50 9.71 5.53
CA SER A 484 -7.82 10.05 4.29
C SER A 484 -6.29 10.09 4.40
N ASN A 485 -5.58 9.40 3.51
CA ASN A 485 -4.22 9.79 3.15
C ASN A 485 -4.27 11.08 2.31
N LEU A 486 -3.30 11.98 2.46
CA LEU A 486 -3.32 13.27 1.74
C LEU A 486 -2.91 13.15 0.26
N GLY A 487 -2.15 12.11 -0.09
CA GLY A 487 -1.77 11.76 -1.46
C GLY A 487 -2.70 10.73 -2.10
N ASN A 488 -2.16 9.93 -3.01
CA ASN A 488 -2.85 8.82 -3.66
C ASN A 488 -3.06 7.65 -2.69
N GLY A 489 -4.01 6.76 -3.00
CA GLY A 489 -4.12 5.51 -2.28
C GLY A 489 -2.89 4.62 -2.53
N VAL A 490 -2.62 4.33 -3.80
CA VAL A 490 -1.43 3.60 -4.25
C VAL A 490 -0.77 4.34 -5.41
N SER A 491 0.53 4.58 -5.31
CA SER A 491 1.36 5.19 -6.36
C SER A 491 2.41 4.18 -6.84
N VAL A 492 2.52 3.99 -8.15
CA VAL A 492 3.50 3.13 -8.81
C VAL A 492 4.32 3.98 -9.77
N ASP A 493 5.60 4.15 -9.45
CA ASP A 493 6.55 4.98 -10.19
C ASP A 493 7.75 4.15 -10.63
N ASN A 494 8.06 4.17 -11.93
CA ASN A 494 9.25 3.55 -12.51
C ASN A 494 9.51 2.12 -12.03
N SER A 495 8.45 1.31 -11.92
CA SER A 495 8.46 -0.03 -11.33
C SER A 495 7.68 -1.02 -12.20
N SER A 496 7.93 -2.33 -12.05
CA SER A 496 7.31 -3.33 -12.92
C SER A 496 6.63 -4.46 -12.16
N GLU A 497 5.76 -5.20 -12.84
CA GLU A 497 5.14 -6.44 -12.32
C GLU A 497 4.39 -6.23 -10.99
N THR A 498 3.84 -5.04 -10.78
CA THR A 498 3.06 -4.71 -9.58
C THR A 498 1.61 -5.15 -9.77
N THR A 499 1.06 -5.92 -8.82
CA THR A 499 -0.35 -6.30 -8.80
C THR A 499 -1.05 -5.66 -7.60
N ILE A 500 -2.01 -4.79 -7.88
CA ILE A 500 -2.90 -4.16 -6.91
C ILE A 500 -4.23 -4.92 -6.96
N GLY A 501 -4.45 -5.74 -5.96
CA GLY A 501 -5.61 -6.60 -5.79
C GLY A 501 -5.37 -8.03 -6.29
N GLY A 502 -6.33 -8.60 -6.99
CA GLY A 502 -6.15 -9.92 -7.60
C GLY A 502 -7.43 -10.51 -8.19
N ALA A 503 -7.34 -11.77 -8.61
CA ALA A 503 -8.44 -12.50 -9.24
C ALA A 503 -9.50 -13.05 -8.26
N THR A 504 -9.37 -12.80 -6.96
CA THR A 504 -10.30 -13.30 -5.94
C THR A 504 -10.83 -12.15 -5.08
N ALA A 505 -12.00 -12.35 -4.46
CA ALA A 505 -12.57 -11.37 -3.53
C ALA A 505 -11.68 -11.14 -2.29
N ALA A 506 -10.89 -12.13 -1.88
CA ALA A 506 -9.98 -12.01 -0.74
C ALA A 506 -8.77 -11.12 -1.04
N ALA A 507 -8.37 -10.99 -2.31
CA ALA A 507 -7.27 -10.11 -2.71
C ALA A 507 -7.68 -8.63 -2.83
N ARG A 508 -8.99 -8.32 -2.81
CA ARG A 508 -9.54 -6.99 -3.05
C ARG A 508 -9.02 -5.96 -2.06
N ASN A 509 -8.45 -4.88 -2.55
CA ASN A 509 -8.26 -3.68 -1.75
C ASN A 509 -9.50 -2.79 -1.84
N ILE A 510 -9.75 -2.04 -0.77
CA ILE A 510 -10.70 -0.92 -0.74
C ILE A 510 -9.87 0.37 -0.68
N ILE A 511 -9.89 1.17 -1.74
CA ILE A 511 -9.00 2.32 -1.95
C ILE A 511 -9.86 3.57 -2.14
N SER A 512 -10.06 4.30 -1.07
CA SER A 512 -11.11 5.31 -0.99
C SER A 512 -10.70 6.47 -0.10
N SER A 513 -11.35 7.62 -0.28
CA SER A 513 -11.13 8.81 0.54
C SER A 513 -9.71 9.39 0.52
N ASN A 514 -8.85 9.01 -0.43
CA ASN A 514 -7.51 9.57 -0.56
C ASN A 514 -7.55 10.98 -1.20
N GLY A 515 -6.58 11.82 -0.85
CA GLY A 515 -6.48 13.21 -1.33
C GLY A 515 -6.04 13.35 -2.79
N GLY A 516 -5.50 12.30 -3.39
CA GLY A 516 -5.15 12.16 -4.80
C GLY A 516 -5.99 11.11 -5.52
N ASP A 517 -5.39 10.41 -6.49
CA ASP A 517 -6.03 9.30 -7.19
C ASP A 517 -6.17 8.08 -6.27
N GLY A 518 -7.10 7.17 -6.57
CA GLY A 518 -7.13 5.86 -5.91
C GLY A 518 -5.84 5.09 -6.21
N VAL A 519 -5.57 4.89 -7.49
CA VAL A 519 -4.34 4.27 -7.99
C VAL A 519 -3.71 5.15 -9.06
N LYS A 520 -2.41 5.43 -8.94
CA LYS A 520 -1.64 6.16 -9.94
C LYS A 520 -0.47 5.32 -10.45
N VAL A 521 -0.32 5.21 -11.76
CA VAL A 521 0.78 4.52 -12.44
C VAL A 521 1.48 5.51 -13.36
N THR A 522 2.76 5.76 -13.14
CA THR A 522 3.49 6.85 -13.83
C THR A 522 4.89 6.42 -14.25
N ASN A 523 5.52 7.25 -15.09
CA ASN A 523 6.88 7.09 -15.59
C ASN A 523 7.04 5.75 -16.32
N SER A 524 8.26 5.20 -16.40
CA SER A 524 8.52 3.94 -17.13
C SER A 524 8.00 2.68 -16.41
N SER A 525 6.89 2.78 -15.68
CA SER A 525 6.25 1.64 -15.04
C SER A 525 5.64 0.69 -16.08
N THR A 526 5.80 -0.61 -15.89
CA THR A 526 5.32 -1.61 -16.84
C THR A 526 4.60 -2.78 -16.17
N GLN A 527 3.69 -3.43 -16.90
CA GLN A 527 2.99 -4.63 -16.43
C GLN A 527 2.27 -4.46 -15.07
N THR A 528 1.81 -3.24 -14.76
CA THR A 528 1.00 -3.00 -13.56
C THR A 528 -0.40 -3.55 -13.77
N GLN A 529 -0.90 -4.33 -12.81
CA GLN A 529 -2.23 -4.93 -12.83
C GLN A 529 -3.06 -4.37 -11.68
N VAL A 530 -4.21 -3.76 -11.99
CA VAL A 530 -5.19 -3.28 -11.00
C VAL A 530 -6.41 -4.16 -11.13
N LEU A 531 -6.57 -5.14 -10.23
CA LEU A 531 -7.55 -6.23 -10.36
C LEU A 531 -8.45 -6.36 -9.14
N GLY A 532 -9.76 -6.43 -9.33
CA GLY A 532 -10.72 -6.83 -8.30
C GLY A 532 -10.90 -5.85 -7.14
N ASN A 533 -10.43 -4.61 -7.26
CA ASN A 533 -10.46 -3.58 -6.21
C ASN A 533 -11.79 -2.83 -6.18
N PHE A 534 -12.11 -2.24 -5.03
CA PHE A 534 -13.12 -1.21 -4.89
C PHE A 534 -12.43 0.14 -4.73
N ILE A 535 -12.74 1.09 -5.61
CA ILE A 535 -12.03 2.37 -5.69
C ILE A 535 -13.05 3.52 -5.69
N GLY A 536 -13.05 4.28 -4.60
CA GLY A 536 -13.96 5.41 -4.38
C GLY A 536 -15.29 5.06 -3.68
N THR A 537 -15.40 3.84 -3.15
CA THR A 537 -16.58 3.33 -2.43
C THR A 537 -16.23 2.80 -1.04
N ASP A 538 -17.24 2.54 -0.23
CA ASP A 538 -17.09 1.74 0.99
C ASP A 538 -16.82 0.26 0.69
N ILE A 539 -16.55 -0.52 1.74
CA ILE A 539 -16.30 -1.96 1.65
C ILE A 539 -17.48 -2.77 1.07
N SER A 540 -18.71 -2.26 1.17
CA SER A 540 -19.89 -2.90 0.56
C SER A 540 -20.00 -2.63 -0.94
N GLY A 541 -19.30 -1.60 -1.45
CA GLY A 541 -19.39 -1.15 -2.83
C GLY A 541 -20.70 -0.46 -3.16
N THR A 542 -21.40 0.10 -2.16
CA THR A 542 -22.72 0.73 -2.35
C THR A 542 -22.77 2.19 -1.93
N GLU A 543 -21.85 2.63 -1.06
CA GLU A 543 -21.76 4.02 -0.61
C GLU A 543 -20.52 4.70 -1.18
N ARG A 544 -20.62 6.00 -1.46
CA ARG A 544 -19.53 6.81 -2.00
C ARG A 544 -18.56 7.21 -0.89
N LEU A 545 -17.28 6.88 -1.06
CA LEU A 545 -16.16 7.33 -0.25
C LEU A 545 -15.05 7.82 -1.19
N SER A 546 -15.31 8.97 -1.81
CA SER A 546 -14.57 9.45 -2.98
C SER A 546 -13.08 9.64 -2.72
N ASN A 547 -12.23 9.14 -3.62
CA ASN A 547 -10.91 9.76 -3.81
C ASN A 547 -11.10 11.14 -4.47
N LEU A 548 -10.26 12.11 -4.12
CA LEU A 548 -10.38 13.47 -4.65
C LEU A 548 -9.87 13.58 -6.11
N GLY A 549 -9.02 12.66 -6.54
CA GLY A 549 -8.57 12.46 -7.92
C GLY A 549 -9.39 11.43 -8.69
N ASN A 550 -8.78 10.83 -9.71
CA ASN A 550 -9.34 9.74 -10.49
C ASN A 550 -9.40 8.44 -9.68
N GLY A 551 -10.20 7.47 -10.12
CA GLY A 551 -10.12 6.12 -9.57
C GLY A 551 -8.77 5.48 -9.91
N VAL A 552 -8.45 5.41 -11.20
CA VAL A 552 -7.16 4.91 -11.70
C VAL A 552 -6.60 5.88 -12.74
N GLU A 553 -5.36 6.34 -12.56
CA GLU A 553 -4.60 7.13 -13.54
C GLU A 553 -3.37 6.35 -14.04
N VAL A 554 -3.16 6.34 -15.36
CA VAL A 554 -1.95 5.81 -16.03
C VAL A 554 -1.36 6.92 -16.89
N THR A 555 -0.12 7.32 -16.63
CA THR A 555 0.49 8.53 -17.20
C THR A 555 1.99 8.43 -17.46
N ASN A 556 2.56 9.46 -18.10
CA ASN A 556 4.01 9.70 -18.25
C ASN A 556 4.81 8.49 -18.75
N LEU A 557 4.47 7.91 -19.91
CA LEU A 557 5.16 6.75 -20.50
C LEU A 557 4.93 5.40 -19.81
N ALA A 558 4.02 5.30 -18.84
CA ALA A 558 3.66 4.00 -18.27
C ALA A 558 3.03 3.12 -19.36
N GLU A 559 3.43 1.84 -19.39
CA GLU A 559 3.09 0.92 -20.47
C GLU A 559 2.32 -0.31 -19.98
N SER A 560 1.41 -0.80 -20.82
CA SER A 560 0.79 -2.11 -20.66
C SER A 560 0.09 -2.32 -19.30
N ALA A 561 -0.52 -1.27 -18.73
CA ALA A 561 -1.32 -1.42 -17.52
C ALA A 561 -2.58 -2.24 -17.82
N THR A 562 -2.95 -3.13 -16.91
CA THR A 562 -4.15 -3.96 -16.98
C THR A 562 -5.10 -3.54 -15.87
N ILE A 563 -6.22 -2.93 -16.23
CA ILE A 563 -7.24 -2.44 -15.29
C ILE A 563 -8.45 -3.35 -15.41
N GLY A 564 -8.55 -4.28 -14.48
CA GLY A 564 -9.57 -5.31 -14.45
C GLY A 564 -9.20 -6.53 -15.29
N GLY A 565 -10.19 -7.36 -15.60
CA GLY A 565 -10.01 -8.51 -16.47
C GLY A 565 -11.33 -9.21 -16.78
N PRO A 566 -11.35 -10.12 -17.77
CA PRO A 566 -12.58 -10.79 -18.20
C PRO A 566 -13.23 -11.54 -17.04
N SER A 567 -14.43 -11.12 -16.65
CA SER A 567 -15.18 -11.67 -15.52
C SER A 567 -16.66 -11.35 -15.62
N THR A 568 -17.47 -12.00 -14.78
CA THR A 568 -18.83 -11.51 -14.56
C THR A 568 -18.74 -10.15 -13.88
N PRO A 569 -19.46 -9.12 -14.33
CA PRO A 569 -19.39 -7.80 -13.71
C PRO A 569 -19.64 -7.85 -12.18
N GLY A 570 -18.86 -7.09 -11.43
CA GLY A 570 -18.88 -7.09 -9.95
C GLY A 570 -18.08 -8.23 -9.30
N GLN A 571 -17.50 -9.13 -10.09
CA GLN A 571 -16.57 -10.16 -9.61
C GLN A 571 -15.13 -9.84 -9.99
N ALA A 572 -14.18 -10.27 -9.17
CA ALA A 572 -12.76 -10.20 -9.52
C ALA A 572 -12.47 -11.08 -10.76
N PRO A 573 -11.52 -10.70 -11.63
CA PRO A 573 -10.62 -9.53 -11.55
C PRO A 573 -11.23 -8.17 -11.93
N GLY A 574 -12.51 -8.04 -12.28
CA GLY A 574 -13.14 -6.73 -12.55
C GLY A 574 -13.13 -5.79 -11.34
N ASN A 575 -12.75 -4.52 -11.52
CA ASN A 575 -12.80 -3.51 -10.45
C ASN A 575 -14.18 -2.84 -10.38
N LEU A 576 -14.50 -2.30 -9.20
CA LEU A 576 -15.54 -1.30 -8.99
C LEU A 576 -14.87 0.07 -8.87
N ILE A 577 -15.09 0.97 -9.83
CA ILE A 577 -14.44 2.28 -9.91
C ILE A 577 -15.51 3.36 -10.00
N SER A 578 -15.94 3.84 -8.85
CA SER A 578 -17.18 4.62 -8.71
C SER A 578 -17.03 5.70 -7.66
N GLY A 579 -17.83 6.76 -7.79
CA GLY A 579 -17.91 7.82 -6.79
C GLY A 579 -16.67 8.70 -6.65
N ASN A 580 -15.66 8.59 -7.53
CA ASN A 580 -14.46 9.42 -7.47
C ASN A 580 -14.76 10.87 -7.91
N GLN A 581 -14.03 11.84 -7.37
CA GLN A 581 -14.16 13.26 -7.75
C GLN A 581 -13.45 13.59 -9.07
N GLY A 582 -12.62 12.67 -9.58
CA GLY A 582 -12.06 12.69 -10.92
C GLY A 582 -12.84 11.81 -11.91
N SER A 583 -12.13 11.27 -12.90
CA SER A 583 -12.67 10.24 -13.80
C SER A 583 -12.56 8.86 -13.15
N GLY A 584 -13.32 7.88 -13.63
CA GLY A 584 -13.12 6.49 -13.22
C GLY A 584 -11.71 6.02 -13.59
N VAL A 585 -11.41 6.02 -14.89
CA VAL A 585 -10.10 5.66 -15.43
C VAL A 585 -9.57 6.79 -16.32
N PHE A 586 -8.32 7.18 -16.12
CA PHE A 586 -7.62 8.16 -16.94
C PHE A 586 -6.32 7.57 -17.52
N LEU A 587 -6.26 7.45 -18.85
CA LEU A 587 -5.08 7.01 -19.60
C LEU A 587 -4.50 8.20 -20.36
N SER A 588 -3.25 8.59 -20.08
CA SER A 588 -2.61 9.72 -20.76
C SER A 588 -1.13 9.56 -21.08
N PHE A 589 -0.66 10.24 -22.14
CA PHE A 589 0.76 10.33 -22.51
C PHE A 589 1.53 8.99 -22.48
N GLY A 590 0.96 7.94 -23.08
CA GLY A 590 1.58 6.61 -23.18
C GLY A 590 2.72 6.57 -24.20
N SER A 591 3.65 5.64 -24.03
CA SER A 591 4.84 5.45 -24.89
C SER A 591 4.54 4.88 -26.28
N GLY A 592 3.29 4.47 -26.54
CA GLY A 592 2.85 3.78 -27.76
C GLY A 592 2.42 2.32 -27.54
N VAL A 593 2.63 1.75 -26.34
CA VAL A 593 2.07 0.45 -25.95
C VAL A 593 0.83 0.67 -25.07
N GLY A 594 -0.35 0.30 -25.58
CA GLY A 594 -1.62 0.63 -24.94
C GLY A 594 -1.95 -0.17 -23.70
N SER A 595 -2.71 0.43 -22.81
CA SER A 595 -3.29 -0.20 -21.62
C SER A 595 -4.63 -0.88 -21.93
N THR A 596 -5.05 -1.80 -21.06
CA THR A 596 -6.32 -2.51 -21.16
C THR A 596 -7.24 -2.17 -19.99
N VAL A 597 -8.53 -1.98 -20.26
CA VAL A 597 -9.57 -1.71 -19.27
C VAL A 597 -10.70 -2.71 -19.51
N GLN A 598 -10.85 -3.75 -18.69
CA GLN A 598 -11.76 -4.86 -18.95
C GLN A 598 -12.57 -5.30 -17.74
N GLY A 599 -13.83 -5.69 -17.95
CA GLY A 599 -14.68 -6.31 -16.94
C GLY A 599 -15.02 -5.43 -15.73
N ASN A 600 -14.81 -4.11 -15.81
CA ASN A 600 -15.02 -3.20 -14.69
C ASN A 600 -16.47 -2.70 -14.60
N LEU A 601 -16.90 -2.40 -13.38
CA LEU A 601 -18.06 -1.57 -13.08
C LEU A 601 -17.58 -0.14 -12.83
N ILE A 602 -17.98 0.81 -13.66
CA ILE A 602 -17.53 2.20 -13.62
C ILE A 602 -18.74 3.14 -13.51
N GLY A 603 -18.86 3.81 -12.35
CA GLY A 603 -19.96 4.72 -12.06
C GLY A 603 -21.27 4.05 -11.63
N THR A 604 -21.22 2.77 -11.23
CA THR A 604 -22.36 2.04 -10.64
C THR A 604 -22.00 1.50 -9.26
N ASP A 605 -22.97 1.02 -8.50
CA ASP A 605 -22.71 0.21 -7.30
C ASP A 605 -22.21 -1.20 -7.65
N LEU A 606 -21.83 -2.00 -6.64
CA LEU A 606 -21.37 -3.38 -6.83
C LEU A 606 -22.37 -4.28 -7.59
N SER A 607 -23.66 -3.97 -7.51
CA SER A 607 -24.69 -4.73 -8.24
C SER A 607 -24.72 -4.41 -9.73
N GLY A 608 -24.16 -3.27 -10.14
CA GLY A 608 -24.26 -2.73 -11.49
C GLY A 608 -25.65 -2.21 -11.84
N THR A 609 -26.54 -2.06 -10.85
CA THR A 609 -27.96 -1.66 -11.06
C THR A 609 -28.34 -0.34 -10.40
N LYS A 610 -27.46 0.24 -9.57
CA LYS A 610 -27.67 1.58 -9.01
C LYS A 610 -26.59 2.56 -9.45
N PRO A 611 -26.96 3.83 -9.63
CA PRO A 611 -26.02 4.90 -9.98
C PRO A 611 -25.05 5.20 -8.83
N LEU A 612 -23.77 5.31 -9.16
CA LEU A 612 -22.71 5.76 -8.25
C LEU A 612 -21.60 6.47 -9.05
N GLY A 613 -22.01 7.36 -9.95
CA GLY A 613 -21.16 7.99 -10.96
C GLY A 613 -19.90 8.67 -10.44
N ASN A 614 -18.85 8.69 -11.27
CA ASN A 614 -17.69 9.55 -11.08
C ASN A 614 -18.00 10.98 -11.56
N PHE A 615 -17.30 11.97 -11.00
CA PHE A 615 -17.59 13.38 -11.26
C PHE A 615 -17.16 13.87 -12.65
N TYR A 616 -16.26 13.16 -13.33
CA TYR A 616 -15.89 13.43 -14.73
C TYR A 616 -16.27 12.26 -15.65
N TYR A 617 -15.33 11.73 -16.42
CA TYR A 617 -15.57 10.68 -17.41
C TYR A 617 -15.62 9.31 -16.72
N GLY A 618 -16.27 8.34 -17.34
CA GLY A 618 -16.07 6.94 -16.94
C GLY A 618 -14.64 6.50 -17.26
N VAL A 619 -14.27 6.60 -18.53
CA VAL A 619 -12.92 6.35 -19.06
C VAL A 619 -12.51 7.50 -19.98
N ILE A 620 -11.32 8.06 -19.78
CA ILE A 620 -10.74 9.05 -20.69
C ILE A 620 -9.36 8.60 -21.18
N ILE A 621 -9.16 8.67 -22.50
CA ILE A 621 -7.91 8.44 -23.21
C ILE A 621 -7.46 9.79 -23.78
N SER A 622 -6.36 10.35 -23.30
CA SER A 622 -5.85 11.66 -23.71
C SER A 622 -4.40 11.58 -24.17
N GLN A 623 -4.13 11.96 -25.42
CA GLN A 623 -2.78 11.87 -26.01
C GLN A 623 -2.15 10.47 -25.85
N SER A 624 -2.94 9.41 -26.06
CA SER A 624 -2.49 8.02 -25.86
C SER A 624 -3.07 7.07 -26.91
N ALA A 625 -2.24 6.14 -27.36
CA ALA A 625 -2.53 5.25 -28.49
C ALA A 625 -2.66 3.78 -28.08
N ALA A 626 -3.29 3.00 -28.94
CA ALA A 626 -3.38 1.53 -28.87
C ALA A 626 -4.06 0.96 -27.61
N ASN A 627 -4.84 1.75 -26.87
CA ASN A 627 -5.54 1.29 -25.67
C ASN A 627 -6.79 0.46 -26.03
N LEU A 628 -7.11 -0.51 -25.20
CA LEU A 628 -8.30 -1.35 -25.33
C LEU A 628 -9.26 -1.14 -24.15
N VAL A 629 -10.46 -0.63 -24.42
CA VAL A 629 -11.56 -0.51 -23.44
C VAL A 629 -12.61 -1.58 -23.77
N GLY A 630 -12.71 -2.58 -22.91
CA GLY A 630 -13.55 -3.76 -23.06
C GLY A 630 -12.83 -4.89 -23.80
N GLY A 631 -13.53 -5.71 -24.56
CA GLY A 631 -12.91 -6.81 -25.30
C GLY A 631 -13.87 -7.66 -26.11
N ALA A 632 -13.33 -8.50 -26.99
CA ALA A 632 -14.10 -9.39 -27.86
C ALA A 632 -14.41 -10.77 -27.24
N THR A 633 -14.11 -10.96 -25.95
CA THR A 633 -14.41 -12.18 -25.19
C THR A 633 -15.52 -11.91 -24.17
N ALA A 634 -16.32 -12.92 -23.85
CA ALA A 634 -17.37 -12.78 -22.84
C ALA A 634 -16.78 -12.35 -21.49
N GLY A 635 -17.39 -11.36 -20.84
CA GLY A 635 -16.93 -10.81 -19.56
C GLY A 635 -15.82 -9.76 -19.66
N ALA A 636 -15.25 -9.51 -20.84
CA ALA A 636 -14.25 -8.44 -21.01
C ALA A 636 -14.88 -7.04 -21.05
N GLY A 637 -16.17 -6.93 -21.36
CA GLY A 637 -16.92 -5.68 -21.41
C GLY A 637 -17.02 -4.97 -20.07
N ASN A 638 -16.86 -3.64 -20.07
CA ASN A 638 -17.12 -2.80 -18.90
C ASN A 638 -18.59 -2.33 -18.87
N VAL A 639 -19.10 -2.04 -17.68
CA VAL A 639 -20.33 -1.26 -17.48
C VAL A 639 -19.92 0.16 -17.13
N ILE A 640 -20.29 1.15 -17.93
CA ILE A 640 -19.83 2.54 -17.80
C ILE A 640 -21.03 3.50 -17.83
N SER A 641 -21.45 3.92 -16.65
CA SER A 641 -22.77 4.55 -16.45
C SER A 641 -22.74 5.63 -15.37
N ASP A 642 -23.73 6.52 -15.38
CA ASP A 642 -23.93 7.62 -14.40
C ASP A 642 -22.76 8.62 -14.25
N ASN A 643 -21.72 8.55 -15.08
CA ASN A 643 -20.62 9.52 -15.03
C ASN A 643 -21.11 10.89 -15.51
N ASN A 644 -20.58 11.96 -14.93
CA ASN A 644 -21.08 13.31 -15.20
C ASN A 644 -20.65 13.88 -16.57
N LEU A 645 -19.58 13.33 -17.16
CA LEU A 645 -19.15 13.58 -18.54
C LEU A 645 -19.36 12.32 -19.39
N PRO A 646 -18.92 12.25 -20.67
CA PRO A 646 -19.13 11.04 -21.46
C PRO A 646 -18.60 9.78 -20.80
N GLY A 647 -19.27 8.65 -21.06
CA GLY A 647 -18.84 7.35 -20.55
C GLY A 647 -17.41 7.03 -20.98
N VAL A 648 -17.11 7.15 -22.28
CA VAL A 648 -15.75 7.02 -22.81
C VAL A 648 -15.39 8.24 -23.65
N SER A 649 -14.20 8.81 -23.45
CA SER A 649 -13.69 9.93 -24.25
C SER A 649 -12.28 9.66 -24.80
N ILE A 650 -12.05 9.94 -26.08
CA ILE A 650 -10.77 9.79 -26.80
C ILE A 650 -10.36 11.15 -27.35
N LEU A 651 -9.30 11.75 -26.81
CA LEU A 651 -8.94 13.16 -27.06
C LEU A 651 -7.47 13.34 -27.41
N GLY A 652 -7.18 14.25 -28.35
CA GLY A 652 -5.82 14.69 -28.66
C GLY A 652 -5.21 14.04 -29.90
N SER A 653 -4.26 14.73 -30.53
CA SER A 653 -3.68 14.34 -31.83
C SER A 653 -2.86 13.04 -31.79
N HIS A 654 -2.40 12.62 -30.60
CA HIS A 654 -1.69 11.36 -30.41
C HIS A 654 -2.61 10.21 -30.00
N SER A 655 -3.92 10.44 -29.93
CA SER A 655 -4.89 9.40 -29.59
C SER A 655 -5.33 8.64 -30.83
N SER A 656 -4.63 7.55 -31.11
CA SER A 656 -4.85 6.71 -32.29
C SER A 656 -4.83 5.21 -32.02
N GLY A 657 -5.49 4.44 -32.88
CA GLY A 657 -5.53 2.98 -32.75
C GLY A 657 -6.21 2.47 -31.47
N ASN A 658 -6.95 3.32 -30.74
CA ASN A 658 -7.67 2.89 -29.56
C ASN A 658 -8.94 2.13 -29.96
N VAL A 659 -9.28 1.10 -29.20
CA VAL A 659 -10.44 0.23 -29.46
C VAL A 659 -11.36 0.25 -28.24
N VAL A 660 -12.62 0.60 -28.44
CA VAL A 660 -13.68 0.53 -27.43
C VAL A 660 -14.68 -0.53 -27.90
N GLN A 661 -14.71 -1.71 -27.30
CA GLN A 661 -15.53 -2.84 -27.77
C GLN A 661 -16.12 -3.66 -26.63
N GLY A 662 -17.30 -4.23 -26.83
CA GLY A 662 -17.95 -5.13 -25.88
C GLY A 662 -18.52 -4.48 -24.62
N ASN A 663 -18.61 -3.15 -24.55
CA ASN A 663 -19.02 -2.43 -23.34
C ASN A 663 -20.53 -2.17 -23.28
N LEU A 664 -21.05 -2.03 -22.07
CA LEU A 664 -22.37 -1.47 -21.77
C LEU A 664 -22.19 -0.01 -21.31
N ILE A 665 -22.61 0.97 -22.11
CA ILE A 665 -22.34 2.39 -21.87
C ILE A 665 -23.67 3.15 -21.75
N GLY A 666 -23.95 3.64 -20.54
CA GLY A 666 -25.18 4.37 -20.18
C GLY A 666 -26.36 3.48 -19.76
N THR A 667 -26.11 2.20 -19.50
CA THR A 667 -27.10 1.22 -19.06
C THR A 667 -26.70 0.55 -17.75
N ASP A 668 -27.64 -0.15 -17.12
CA ASP A 668 -27.30 -1.10 -16.07
C ASP A 668 -26.53 -2.32 -16.63
N VAL A 669 -26.03 -3.17 -15.73
CA VAL A 669 -25.32 -4.41 -16.08
C VAL A 669 -26.16 -5.40 -16.92
N THR A 670 -27.49 -5.30 -16.87
CA THR A 670 -28.39 -6.14 -17.68
C THR A 670 -28.53 -5.64 -19.11
N GLY A 671 -28.19 -4.37 -19.38
CA GLY A 671 -28.39 -3.73 -20.67
C GLY A 671 -29.86 -3.45 -21.00
N THR A 672 -30.74 -3.44 -19.99
CA THR A 672 -32.19 -3.25 -20.18
C THR A 672 -32.74 -2.01 -19.48
N GLN A 673 -31.99 -1.43 -18.54
CA GLN A 673 -32.37 -0.20 -17.84
C GLN A 673 -31.36 0.92 -18.14
N SER A 674 -31.86 2.14 -18.29
CA SER A 674 -31.01 3.31 -18.54
C SER A 674 -30.37 3.79 -17.24
N GLN A 675 -29.05 3.97 -17.25
CA GLN A 675 -28.27 4.66 -16.23
C GLN A 675 -27.28 5.58 -16.95
N GLY A 676 -27.85 6.52 -17.71
CA GLY A 676 -27.11 7.31 -18.67
C GLY A 676 -25.95 8.08 -18.05
N ASN A 677 -24.84 8.14 -18.77
CA ASN A 677 -23.86 9.19 -18.50
C ASN A 677 -24.52 10.55 -18.79
N HIS A 678 -24.15 11.59 -18.04
CA HIS A 678 -24.82 12.89 -18.11
C HIS A 678 -24.48 13.70 -19.39
N LEU A 679 -23.54 13.22 -20.18
CA LEU A 679 -23.30 13.65 -21.56
C LEU A 679 -23.45 12.45 -22.51
N GLY A 680 -22.53 12.30 -23.47
CA GLY A 680 -22.64 11.26 -24.49
C GLY A 680 -22.17 9.89 -24.00
N GLY A 681 -22.45 8.84 -24.76
CA GLY A 681 -21.88 7.53 -24.47
C GLY A 681 -20.37 7.50 -24.76
N VAL A 682 -20.01 7.76 -26.02
CA VAL A 682 -18.62 7.80 -26.50
C VAL A 682 -18.35 9.12 -27.20
N SER A 683 -17.21 9.76 -26.91
CA SER A 683 -16.76 11.00 -27.56
C SER A 683 -15.36 10.85 -28.13
N ILE A 684 -15.14 11.27 -29.38
CA ILE A 684 -13.83 11.30 -30.06
C ILE A 684 -13.57 12.72 -30.52
N GLY A 685 -12.40 13.29 -30.20
CA GLY A 685 -12.06 14.62 -30.69
C GLY A 685 -10.63 15.08 -30.49
N GLY A 686 -10.38 16.37 -30.74
CA GLY A 686 -9.06 16.98 -30.57
C GLY A 686 -8.00 16.42 -31.54
N ALA A 687 -8.39 16.14 -32.78
CA ALA A 687 -7.55 15.52 -33.81
C ALA A 687 -7.18 14.03 -33.57
N ALA A 688 -7.93 13.35 -32.71
CA ALA A 688 -7.82 11.89 -32.56
C ALA A 688 -8.15 11.17 -33.87
N SER A 689 -7.43 10.10 -34.19
CA SER A 689 -7.56 9.44 -35.50
C SER A 689 -7.37 7.93 -35.47
N GLY A 690 -8.01 7.20 -36.39
CA GLY A 690 -7.81 5.76 -36.50
C GLY A 690 -8.28 4.95 -35.29
N ASN A 691 -9.29 5.43 -34.56
CA ASN A 691 -9.86 4.72 -33.41
C ASN A 691 -11.10 3.91 -33.82
N THR A 692 -11.38 2.81 -33.13
CA THR A 692 -12.50 1.91 -33.42
C THR A 692 -13.47 1.82 -32.24
N ILE A 693 -14.74 2.07 -32.50
CA ILE A 693 -15.85 1.88 -31.56
C ILE A 693 -16.68 0.69 -32.05
N GLY A 694 -16.58 -0.41 -31.33
CA GLY A 694 -17.29 -1.67 -31.55
C GLY A 694 -16.43 -2.73 -32.23
N GLY A 695 -17.10 -3.72 -32.80
CA GLY A 695 -16.45 -4.85 -33.46
C GLY A 695 -17.47 -5.84 -34.03
N THR A 696 -16.99 -6.76 -34.86
CA THR A 696 -17.85 -7.59 -35.73
C THR A 696 -18.47 -8.82 -35.05
N SER A 697 -18.01 -9.20 -33.86
CA SER A 697 -18.55 -10.32 -33.10
C SER A 697 -19.54 -9.85 -32.03
N ALA A 698 -20.47 -10.72 -31.61
CA ALA A 698 -21.45 -10.35 -30.59
C ALA A 698 -20.82 -9.89 -29.25
N PRO A 699 -19.73 -10.50 -28.74
CA PRO A 699 -19.08 -9.99 -27.53
C PRO A 699 -18.28 -8.70 -27.74
N ALA A 700 -17.89 -8.34 -28.97
CA ALA A 700 -17.19 -7.08 -29.27
C ALA A 700 -18.14 -5.90 -29.51
N ARG A 701 -19.44 -6.14 -29.61
CA ARG A 701 -20.47 -5.11 -29.77
C ARG A 701 -20.58 -4.26 -28.51
N ASN A 702 -20.49 -2.93 -28.64
CA ASN A 702 -20.95 -2.07 -27.56
C ASN A 702 -22.47 -1.90 -27.60
N LEU A 703 -23.07 -1.77 -26.42
CA LEU A 703 -24.39 -1.19 -26.21
C LEU A 703 -24.20 0.26 -25.74
N ILE A 704 -24.63 1.24 -26.52
CA ILE A 704 -24.44 2.66 -26.25
C ILE A 704 -25.82 3.34 -26.20
N SER A 705 -26.40 3.37 -25.02
CA SER A 705 -27.83 3.63 -24.83
C SER A 705 -28.08 4.35 -23.51
N GLY A 706 -29.25 4.98 -23.37
CA GLY A 706 -29.64 5.65 -22.12
C GLY A 706 -28.91 6.96 -21.81
N ASN A 707 -27.94 7.41 -22.62
CA ASN A 707 -27.12 8.60 -22.34
C ASN A 707 -27.91 9.90 -22.50
N LEU A 708 -27.53 10.94 -21.75
CA LEU A 708 -28.27 12.21 -21.72
C LEU A 708 -27.99 13.13 -22.92
N THR A 709 -27.03 12.80 -23.78
CA THR A 709 -26.86 13.47 -25.07
C THR A 709 -26.82 12.46 -26.23
N ASP A 710 -25.75 12.48 -27.05
CA ASP A 710 -25.58 11.62 -28.21
C ASP A 710 -24.99 10.26 -27.80
N GLY A 711 -25.33 9.20 -28.53
CA GLY A 711 -24.70 7.89 -28.32
C GLY A 711 -23.19 7.96 -28.57
N VAL A 712 -22.81 8.30 -29.81
CA VAL A 712 -21.41 8.51 -30.22
C VAL A 712 -21.24 9.90 -30.82
N MET A 713 -20.25 10.66 -30.35
CA MET A 713 -19.85 11.95 -30.92
C MET A 713 -18.44 11.89 -31.50
N ILE A 714 -18.25 12.35 -32.73
CA ILE A 714 -16.94 12.49 -33.40
C ILE A 714 -16.79 13.95 -33.82
N ALA A 715 -15.94 14.70 -33.12
CA ALA A 715 -15.93 16.15 -33.22
C ALA A 715 -14.52 16.78 -33.37
N GLY A 716 -14.49 17.91 -34.05
CA GLY A 716 -13.34 18.82 -34.12
C GLY A 716 -12.44 18.61 -35.34
N GLN A 717 -11.90 19.72 -35.85
CA GLN A 717 -11.00 19.70 -37.00
C GLN A 717 -9.77 18.81 -36.76
N GLY A 718 -9.40 18.05 -37.78
CA GLY A 718 -8.30 17.08 -37.73
C GLY A 718 -8.70 15.70 -37.20
N THR A 719 -9.85 15.58 -36.52
CA THR A 719 -10.37 14.28 -36.08
C THR A 719 -10.80 13.48 -37.31
N SER A 720 -10.18 12.32 -37.54
CA SER A 720 -10.38 11.61 -38.81
C SER A 720 -10.06 10.13 -38.80
N GLY A 721 -10.56 9.38 -39.78
CA GLY A 721 -10.22 7.96 -39.94
C GLY A 721 -10.75 7.06 -38.82
N ASN A 722 -11.70 7.52 -38.01
CA ASN A 722 -12.28 6.71 -36.95
C ASN A 722 -13.39 5.80 -37.50
N THR A 723 -13.58 4.64 -36.90
CA THR A 723 -14.58 3.64 -37.31
C THR A 723 -15.56 3.38 -36.19
N VAL A 724 -16.86 3.40 -36.48
CA VAL A 724 -17.93 2.97 -35.58
C VAL A 724 -18.60 1.78 -36.22
N GLU A 725 -18.45 0.56 -35.70
CA GLU A 725 -18.94 -0.67 -36.33
C GLU A 725 -19.57 -1.66 -35.34
N GLY A 726 -20.61 -2.37 -35.80
CA GLY A 726 -21.21 -3.49 -35.07
C GLY A 726 -21.91 -3.15 -33.75
N ASN A 727 -22.15 -1.87 -33.45
CA ASN A 727 -22.73 -1.41 -32.17
C ASN A 727 -24.26 -1.44 -32.17
N PHE A 728 -24.84 -1.50 -30.96
CA PHE A 728 -26.25 -1.17 -30.69
C PHE A 728 -26.33 0.19 -30.03
N ILE A 729 -27.08 1.12 -30.63
CA ILE A 729 -27.12 2.52 -30.20
C ILE A 729 -28.58 2.96 -30.06
N GLY A 730 -28.98 3.30 -28.83
CA GLY A 730 -30.33 3.77 -28.48
C GLY A 730 -31.38 2.65 -28.25
N THR A 731 -30.93 1.40 -28.22
CA THR A 731 -31.75 0.20 -27.96
C THR A 731 -31.29 -0.54 -26.70
N ASP A 732 -32.06 -1.51 -26.23
CA ASP A 732 -31.63 -2.46 -25.21
C ASP A 732 -30.64 -3.50 -25.77
N ILE A 733 -30.10 -4.36 -24.91
CA ILE A 733 -29.14 -5.41 -25.31
C ILE A 733 -29.70 -6.38 -26.38
N SER A 734 -31.02 -6.52 -26.46
CA SER A 734 -31.68 -7.35 -27.47
C SER A 734 -31.78 -6.66 -28.84
N GLY A 735 -31.66 -5.33 -28.87
CA GLY A 735 -31.88 -4.51 -30.05
C GLY A 735 -33.34 -4.46 -30.50
N MET A 736 -34.28 -4.86 -29.65
CA MET A 736 -35.72 -4.93 -29.94
C MET A 736 -36.55 -3.93 -29.12
N HIS A 737 -35.96 -3.28 -28.12
CA HIS A 737 -36.65 -2.28 -27.30
C HIS A 737 -35.87 -0.97 -27.26
N PRO A 738 -36.55 0.18 -27.24
CA PRO A 738 -35.86 1.46 -27.21
C PRO A 738 -35.28 1.70 -25.81
N LEU A 739 -34.01 2.11 -25.76
CA LEU A 739 -33.32 2.57 -24.56
C LEU A 739 -32.58 3.86 -24.91
N ARG A 740 -33.39 4.89 -25.15
CA ARG A 740 -33.00 6.11 -25.87
C ARG A 740 -31.73 6.77 -25.35
N ASN A 741 -30.85 7.17 -26.26
CA ASN A 741 -30.02 8.35 -26.02
C ASN A 741 -30.91 9.60 -26.26
N LEU A 742 -30.76 10.65 -25.44
CA LEU A 742 -31.68 11.79 -25.49
C LEU A 742 -31.56 12.63 -26.77
N LEU A 743 -30.40 12.64 -27.42
CA LEU A 743 -30.18 13.33 -28.69
C LEU A 743 -30.01 12.33 -29.83
N ARG A 744 -28.89 12.38 -30.57
CA ARG A 744 -28.68 11.57 -31.77
C ARG A 744 -28.05 10.22 -31.43
N GLY A 745 -28.17 9.26 -32.34
CA GLY A 745 -27.40 8.03 -32.23
C GLY A 745 -25.91 8.29 -32.42
N ILE A 746 -25.55 8.85 -33.57
CA ILE A 746 -24.18 9.25 -33.91
C ILE A 746 -24.15 10.69 -34.41
N PHE A 747 -23.26 11.51 -33.87
CA PHE A 747 -23.03 12.89 -34.31
C PHE A 747 -21.59 13.10 -34.79
N VAL A 748 -21.44 13.58 -36.02
CA VAL A 748 -20.15 13.96 -36.62
C VAL A 748 -20.13 15.48 -36.85
N GLN A 749 -19.14 16.16 -36.28
CA GLN A 749 -19.00 17.62 -36.37
C GLN A 749 -17.57 18.02 -36.71
N ASP A 750 -17.37 18.67 -37.86
CA ASP A 750 -16.04 19.11 -38.32
C ASP A 750 -14.97 18.00 -38.41
N ALA A 751 -15.38 16.73 -38.50
CA ALA A 751 -14.50 15.56 -38.54
C ALA A 751 -14.64 14.80 -39.87
N SER A 752 -13.53 14.38 -40.45
CA SER A 752 -13.48 13.89 -41.83
C SER A 752 -13.03 12.44 -41.96
N ASN A 753 -13.35 11.79 -43.07
CA ASN A 753 -12.89 10.45 -43.40
C ASN A 753 -13.20 9.38 -42.34
N ASN A 754 -14.30 9.53 -41.60
CA ASN A 754 -14.74 8.52 -40.62
C ASN A 754 -15.68 7.51 -41.28
N THR A 755 -15.66 6.27 -40.79
CA THR A 755 -16.53 5.19 -41.26
C THR A 755 -17.56 4.85 -40.19
N ILE A 756 -18.84 4.88 -40.55
CA ILE A 756 -19.95 4.43 -39.71
C ILE A 756 -20.52 3.18 -40.39
N GLY A 757 -20.23 2.02 -39.82
CA GLY A 757 -20.64 0.70 -40.27
C GLY A 757 -19.61 0.01 -41.18
N GLY A 758 -20.05 -0.89 -42.04
CA GLY A 758 -19.20 -1.59 -43.01
C GLY A 758 -20.02 -2.47 -43.96
N ALA A 759 -19.41 -2.93 -45.05
CA ALA A 759 -20.06 -3.86 -45.99
C ALA A 759 -19.94 -5.35 -45.58
N GLY A 760 -19.11 -5.65 -44.58
CA GLY A 760 -18.89 -7.00 -44.08
C GLY A 760 -19.96 -7.44 -43.07
N ALA A 761 -20.16 -8.76 -42.91
CA ALA A 761 -21.07 -9.27 -41.89
C ALA A 761 -20.67 -8.80 -40.48
N GLY A 762 -21.64 -8.32 -39.70
CA GLY A 762 -21.42 -7.85 -38.33
C GLY A 762 -20.82 -6.44 -38.20
N THR A 763 -20.44 -5.78 -39.30
CA THR A 763 -19.88 -4.40 -39.26
C THR A 763 -20.95 -3.31 -39.16
N GLY A 764 -22.18 -3.57 -39.62
CA GLY A 764 -23.29 -2.62 -39.55
C GLY A 764 -23.72 -2.31 -38.11
N ASN A 765 -23.93 -1.03 -37.80
CA ASN A 765 -24.51 -0.62 -36.52
C ASN A 765 -26.04 -0.71 -36.57
N LEU A 766 -26.65 -1.01 -35.42
CA LEU A 766 -28.07 -0.84 -35.16
C LEU A 766 -28.30 0.50 -34.44
N ILE A 767 -28.94 1.45 -35.11
CA ILE A 767 -29.10 2.83 -34.64
C ILE A 767 -30.58 3.19 -34.62
N SER A 768 -31.22 3.01 -33.47
CA SER A 768 -32.66 3.12 -33.32
C SER A 768 -33.03 3.65 -31.93
N GLY A 769 -34.24 4.18 -31.78
CA GLY A 769 -34.76 4.63 -30.48
C GLY A 769 -34.14 5.92 -29.93
N ASN A 770 -33.34 6.65 -30.73
CA ASN A 770 -32.71 7.90 -30.28
C ASN A 770 -33.69 9.09 -30.32
N GLY A 771 -33.48 10.07 -29.45
CA GLY A 771 -34.37 11.23 -29.27
C GLY A 771 -34.33 12.28 -30.37
N GLN A 772 -33.37 12.19 -31.30
CA GLN A 772 -33.25 13.01 -32.51
C GLN A 772 -32.89 12.13 -33.72
N ASP A 773 -32.01 12.59 -34.61
CA ASP A 773 -31.60 11.83 -35.79
C ASP A 773 -30.82 10.55 -35.40
N GLY A 774 -30.90 9.51 -36.23
CA GLY A 774 -30.04 8.34 -36.09
C GLY A 774 -28.57 8.71 -36.27
N ILE A 775 -28.23 9.31 -37.41
CA ILE A 775 -26.91 9.85 -37.71
C ILE A 775 -27.03 11.32 -38.14
N SER A 776 -26.19 12.19 -37.60
CA SER A 776 -26.10 13.60 -38.00
C SER A 776 -24.66 13.95 -38.37
N ILE A 777 -24.44 14.57 -39.53
CA ILE A 777 -23.13 15.09 -39.97
C ILE A 777 -23.27 16.58 -40.24
N THR A 778 -22.43 17.40 -39.61
CA THR A 778 -22.52 18.85 -39.73
C THR A 778 -21.18 19.55 -39.91
N ASN A 779 -21.27 20.74 -40.51
CA ASN A 779 -20.21 21.71 -40.77
C ASN A 779 -19.25 21.37 -41.92
N PRO A 780 -18.65 22.39 -42.58
CA PRO A 780 -17.95 22.20 -43.85
C PRO A 780 -16.69 21.35 -43.80
N SER A 781 -16.10 21.15 -42.61
CA SER A 781 -14.92 20.29 -42.44
C SER A 781 -15.28 18.80 -42.30
N ALA A 782 -16.57 18.46 -42.13
CA ALA A 782 -17.02 17.08 -41.99
C ALA A 782 -17.17 16.36 -43.34
N THR A 783 -16.07 16.21 -44.08
CA THR A 783 -16.06 15.66 -45.44
C THR A 783 -15.52 14.23 -45.52
N GLY A 784 -15.85 13.51 -46.59
CA GLY A 784 -15.28 12.18 -46.85
C GLY A 784 -15.73 11.09 -45.88
N ASN A 785 -16.74 11.32 -45.04
CA ASN A 785 -17.28 10.31 -44.15
C ASN A 785 -18.13 9.30 -44.93
N LEU A 786 -18.04 8.03 -44.53
CA LEU A 786 -18.73 6.91 -45.15
C LEU A 786 -19.73 6.31 -44.17
N ILE A 787 -21.02 6.41 -44.48
CA ILE A 787 -22.11 5.72 -43.77
C ILE A 787 -22.47 4.48 -44.58
N VAL A 788 -22.12 3.29 -44.09
CA VAL A 788 -22.28 2.05 -44.87
C VAL A 788 -22.82 0.87 -44.08
N GLY A 789 -23.79 0.15 -44.65
CA GLY A 789 -24.25 -1.13 -44.12
C GLY A 789 -24.97 -1.09 -42.77
N ASN A 790 -25.46 0.08 -42.32
CA ASN A 790 -26.13 0.24 -41.04
C ASN A 790 -27.63 -0.09 -41.11
N MET A 791 -28.21 -0.41 -39.97
CA MET A 791 -29.65 -0.52 -39.75
C MET A 791 -30.12 0.66 -38.90
N ILE A 792 -30.91 1.55 -39.46
CA ILE A 792 -31.26 2.85 -38.88
C ILE A 792 -32.79 2.99 -38.78
N GLY A 793 -33.29 2.99 -37.55
CA GLY A 793 -34.72 3.09 -37.23
C GLY A 793 -35.49 1.76 -37.24
N ALA A 794 -34.80 0.65 -37.50
CA ALA A 794 -35.34 -0.73 -37.45
C ALA A 794 -34.78 -1.51 -36.24
N ASP A 795 -35.30 -2.70 -35.97
CA ASP A 795 -34.74 -3.66 -35.00
C ASP A 795 -33.69 -4.59 -35.62
N THR A 796 -33.18 -5.56 -34.85
CA THR A 796 -32.20 -6.57 -35.32
C THR A 796 -32.70 -7.49 -36.43
N THR A 797 -34.01 -7.61 -36.63
CA THR A 797 -34.63 -8.39 -37.72
C THR A 797 -34.83 -7.56 -38.98
N GLY A 798 -34.60 -6.25 -38.91
CA GLY A 798 -34.90 -5.31 -39.98
C GLY A 798 -36.39 -5.02 -40.09
N THR A 799 -37.15 -5.18 -39.00
CA THR A 799 -38.60 -4.90 -38.95
C THR A 799 -38.93 -3.82 -37.91
N ARG A 800 -40.22 -3.43 -37.85
CA ARG A 800 -40.77 -2.52 -36.84
C ARG A 800 -41.35 -3.33 -35.70
N ILE A 801 -40.81 -3.20 -34.51
CA ILE A 801 -41.49 -3.59 -33.27
C ILE A 801 -42.02 -2.33 -32.58
N ALA A 802 -43.25 -2.40 -32.11
CA ALA A 802 -43.79 -1.45 -31.15
C ALA A 802 -43.53 -2.02 -29.75
N ASP A 803 -43.09 -1.19 -28.81
CA ASP A 803 -43.02 -1.63 -27.40
C ASP A 803 -44.43 -2.02 -26.88
N ALA A 804 -44.52 -2.57 -25.66
CA ALA A 804 -45.80 -2.98 -25.07
C ALA A 804 -46.83 -1.84 -24.92
N GLY A 805 -46.41 -0.57 -25.09
CA GLY A 805 -47.24 0.63 -25.10
C GLY A 805 -47.56 1.18 -26.50
N GLY A 806 -47.07 0.56 -27.57
CA GLY A 806 -47.30 1.00 -28.95
C GLY A 806 -46.29 2.03 -29.49
N ASN A 807 -45.22 2.34 -28.75
CA ASN A 807 -44.20 3.31 -29.21
C ASN A 807 -43.30 2.68 -30.27
N LEU A 808 -43.01 3.45 -31.31
CA LEU A 808 -42.15 3.02 -32.42
C LEU A 808 -40.67 3.01 -32.00
N LEU A 809 -39.94 1.99 -32.41
CA LEU A 809 -38.48 1.87 -32.25
C LEU A 809 -37.65 2.88 -33.05
N GLY A 810 -38.28 3.66 -33.93
CA GLY A 810 -37.59 4.62 -34.79
C GLY A 810 -36.86 5.71 -34.04
N ASN A 811 -35.85 6.31 -34.69
CA ASN A 811 -35.29 7.56 -34.21
C ASN A 811 -36.34 8.67 -34.32
N ALA A 812 -36.40 9.58 -33.34
CA ALA A 812 -37.43 10.61 -33.30
C ALA A 812 -37.22 11.74 -34.33
N GLY A 813 -36.01 11.85 -34.87
CA GLY A 813 -35.68 12.67 -36.04
C GLY A 813 -35.54 11.85 -37.32
N ASN A 814 -34.62 12.28 -38.18
CA ASN A 814 -34.34 11.61 -39.45
C ASN A 814 -33.54 10.33 -39.22
N GLY A 815 -33.53 9.42 -40.19
CA GLY A 815 -32.54 8.34 -40.18
C GLY A 815 -31.12 8.91 -40.27
N ILE A 816 -30.87 9.72 -41.31
CA ILE A 816 -29.61 10.42 -41.54
C ILE A 816 -29.89 11.89 -41.84
N SER A 817 -29.16 12.81 -41.20
CA SER A 817 -29.17 14.25 -41.49
C SER A 817 -27.77 14.75 -41.83
N ILE A 818 -27.60 15.43 -42.96
CA ILE A 818 -26.33 16.07 -43.37
C ILE A 818 -26.57 17.57 -43.58
N VAL A 819 -25.80 18.42 -42.89
CA VAL A 819 -25.98 19.89 -42.91
C VAL A 819 -24.66 20.64 -43.04
N ALA A 820 -24.51 21.39 -44.13
CA ALA A 820 -23.31 22.08 -44.56
C ALA A 820 -22.05 21.18 -44.57
N ALA A 821 -22.14 19.92 -45.00
CA ALA A 821 -21.06 18.93 -44.90
C ALA A 821 -20.91 18.12 -46.21
N PRO A 822 -20.16 18.62 -47.21
CA PRO A 822 -20.10 18.01 -48.54
C PRO A 822 -19.22 16.75 -48.59
N LEU A 823 -19.18 16.07 -49.75
CA LEU A 823 -18.29 14.94 -50.04
C LEU A 823 -18.47 13.69 -49.16
N ASN A 824 -19.63 13.49 -48.52
CA ASN A 824 -19.91 12.27 -47.75
C ASN A 824 -20.59 11.21 -48.63
N THR A 825 -20.54 9.94 -48.21
CA THR A 825 -21.15 8.81 -48.93
C THR A 825 -22.08 8.03 -48.02
N ILE A 826 -23.29 7.74 -48.49
CA ILE A 826 -24.30 6.91 -47.84
C ILE A 826 -24.54 5.68 -48.72
N ALA A 827 -24.10 4.51 -48.28
CA ALA A 827 -24.14 3.29 -49.08
C ALA A 827 -24.70 2.06 -48.35
N LEU A 828 -25.52 1.23 -49.01
CA LEU A 828 -25.91 -0.09 -48.49
C LEU A 828 -26.62 -0.09 -47.11
N ASN A 829 -27.20 1.02 -46.67
CA ASN A 829 -27.89 1.11 -45.38
C ASN A 829 -29.36 0.68 -45.50
N LEU A 830 -29.92 0.15 -44.42
CA LEU A 830 -31.35 -0.01 -44.18
C LEU A 830 -31.84 1.20 -43.34
N ILE A 831 -32.67 2.06 -43.92
CA ILE A 831 -33.11 3.32 -43.30
C ILE A 831 -34.64 3.38 -43.29
N SER A 832 -35.23 2.90 -42.21
CA SER A 832 -36.66 2.61 -42.15
C SER A 832 -37.19 2.90 -40.75
N GLY A 833 -38.49 3.22 -40.63
CA GLY A 833 -39.16 3.38 -39.34
C GLY A 833 -38.83 4.66 -38.55
N ASN A 834 -38.01 5.57 -39.07
CA ASN A 834 -37.70 6.86 -38.42
C ASN A 834 -38.94 7.78 -38.42
N LEU A 835 -39.07 8.67 -37.43
CA LEU A 835 -40.28 9.50 -37.26
C LEU A 835 -40.36 10.67 -38.24
N THR A 836 -39.24 11.13 -38.80
CA THR A 836 -39.21 12.12 -39.89
C THR A 836 -38.67 11.49 -41.18
N ASN A 837 -37.77 12.14 -41.91
CA ASN A 837 -37.28 11.66 -43.20
C ASN A 837 -36.34 10.47 -43.03
N GLY A 838 -36.20 9.64 -44.06
CA GLY A 838 -35.13 8.62 -44.12
C GLY A 838 -33.77 9.30 -44.16
N ILE A 839 -33.53 10.10 -45.20
CA ILE A 839 -32.32 10.93 -45.37
C ILE A 839 -32.74 12.38 -45.57
N SER A 840 -32.07 13.31 -44.89
CA SER A 840 -32.24 14.76 -45.08
C SER A 840 -30.89 15.41 -45.36
N ILE A 841 -30.78 16.19 -46.44
CA ILE A 841 -29.57 16.93 -46.81
C ILE A 841 -29.92 18.41 -46.96
N ALA A 842 -29.25 19.26 -46.18
CA ALA A 842 -29.42 20.71 -46.19
C ALA A 842 -28.03 21.39 -46.25
N ASP A 843 -27.35 21.23 -47.39
CA ASP A 843 -26.02 21.77 -47.67
C ASP A 843 -26.07 23.10 -48.45
N LEU A 844 -24.93 23.79 -48.58
CA LEU A 844 -24.77 24.89 -49.53
C LEU A 844 -24.50 24.33 -50.94
N PRO A 845 -24.87 25.02 -52.02
CA PRO A 845 -24.52 24.61 -53.37
C PRO A 845 -23.01 24.38 -53.54
N VAL A 846 -22.63 23.18 -54.01
CA VAL A 846 -21.23 22.75 -54.19
C VAL A 846 -20.86 22.62 -55.67
N ALA A 847 -19.56 22.58 -55.98
CA ALA A 847 -19.11 22.36 -57.36
C ALA A 847 -19.36 20.89 -57.81
N PRO A 848 -19.43 20.61 -59.13
CA PRO A 848 -19.55 19.25 -59.63
C PRO A 848 -18.49 18.30 -59.05
N GLY A 849 -18.91 17.13 -58.59
CA GLY A 849 -18.02 16.15 -57.94
C GLY A 849 -17.77 16.39 -56.45
N GLN A 850 -18.46 17.35 -55.83
CA GLN A 850 -18.38 17.64 -54.39
C GLN A 850 -19.66 17.32 -53.60
N GLY A 851 -20.73 16.89 -54.26
CA GLY A 851 -21.97 16.47 -53.60
C GLY A 851 -21.83 15.16 -52.83
N ILE A 852 -22.87 14.84 -52.08
CA ILE A 852 -23.07 13.57 -51.38
C ILE A 852 -23.44 12.48 -52.39
N ILE A 853 -22.94 11.27 -52.12
CA ILE A 853 -23.24 10.08 -52.91
C ILE A 853 -24.18 9.17 -52.10
N ILE A 854 -25.35 8.84 -52.64
CA ILE A 854 -26.37 7.99 -52.01
C ILE A 854 -26.65 6.79 -52.92
N ILE A 855 -26.16 5.60 -52.56
CA ILE A 855 -26.21 4.41 -53.45
C ILE A 855 -26.54 3.12 -52.70
N GLY A 856 -27.31 2.23 -53.33
CA GLY A 856 -27.55 0.87 -52.82
C GLY A 856 -28.30 0.79 -51.48
N ASN A 857 -28.92 1.87 -51.01
CA ASN A 857 -29.65 1.90 -49.74
C ASN A 857 -31.07 1.33 -49.90
N THR A 858 -31.60 0.77 -48.81
CA THR A 858 -33.03 0.40 -48.67
C THR A 858 -33.69 1.39 -47.72
N ILE A 859 -34.66 2.15 -48.19
CA ILE A 859 -35.28 3.27 -47.47
C ILE A 859 -36.79 3.07 -47.39
N GLY A 860 -37.30 2.93 -46.17
CA GLY A 860 -38.73 2.77 -45.88
C GLY A 860 -39.30 1.36 -46.12
N SER A 861 -38.44 0.35 -46.31
CA SER A 861 -38.82 -1.07 -46.40
C SER A 861 -37.91 -1.93 -45.52
N ASP A 862 -38.26 -3.20 -45.33
CA ASP A 862 -37.34 -4.26 -44.85
C ASP A 862 -36.22 -4.58 -45.87
N PRO A 863 -35.16 -5.31 -45.47
CA PRO A 863 -34.04 -5.65 -46.36
C PRO A 863 -34.42 -6.38 -47.67
N GLN A 864 -35.54 -7.09 -47.69
CA GLN A 864 -36.04 -7.82 -48.86
C GLN A 864 -36.96 -6.97 -49.76
N GLY A 865 -37.34 -5.76 -49.33
CA GLY A 865 -38.28 -4.92 -50.07
C GLY A 865 -39.72 -5.45 -50.04
N THR A 866 -40.08 -6.26 -49.04
CA THR A 866 -41.37 -6.95 -48.94
C THR A 866 -42.31 -6.40 -47.88
N LEU A 867 -41.81 -5.70 -46.86
CA LEU A 867 -42.60 -5.17 -45.75
C LEU A 867 -42.55 -3.64 -45.70
N PRO A 868 -43.70 -2.95 -45.61
CA PRO A 868 -43.73 -1.49 -45.53
C PRO A 868 -43.26 -1.02 -44.14
N LEU A 869 -42.07 -0.40 -44.10
CA LEU A 869 -41.44 0.14 -42.89
C LEU A 869 -41.11 1.62 -43.07
N GLY A 870 -42.02 2.36 -43.69
CA GLY A 870 -41.83 3.76 -44.06
C GLY A 870 -41.32 4.65 -42.95
N ASN A 871 -40.51 5.63 -43.34
CA ASN A 871 -40.21 6.77 -42.48
C ASN A 871 -41.43 7.72 -42.42
N GLY A 872 -41.57 8.49 -41.35
CA GLY A 872 -42.70 9.40 -41.13
C GLY A 872 -42.69 10.67 -42.01
N GLY A 873 -41.59 10.93 -42.72
CA GLY A 873 -41.41 12.00 -43.69
C GLY A 873 -41.13 11.47 -45.10
N ASP A 874 -40.26 12.20 -45.82
CA ASP A 874 -39.77 11.82 -47.13
C ASP A 874 -38.75 10.67 -47.03
N GLY A 875 -38.61 9.85 -48.07
CA GLY A 875 -37.52 8.88 -48.15
C GLY A 875 -36.16 9.58 -48.19
N ILE A 876 -36.02 10.53 -49.12
CA ILE A 876 -34.87 11.44 -49.24
C ILE A 876 -35.39 12.87 -49.43
N LEU A 877 -34.98 13.78 -48.56
CA LEU A 877 -35.22 15.22 -48.68
C LEU A 877 -33.91 15.94 -49.05
N LEU A 878 -33.94 16.68 -50.14
CA LEU A 878 -32.88 17.59 -50.58
C LEU A 878 -33.35 19.04 -50.43
N ASP A 879 -32.70 19.84 -49.59
CA ASP A 879 -33.07 21.24 -49.34
C ASP A 879 -31.93 22.19 -49.75
N THR A 880 -32.15 22.93 -50.84
CA THR A 880 -31.26 23.99 -51.35
C THR A 880 -29.85 23.49 -51.75
N VAL A 881 -29.75 22.24 -52.20
CA VAL A 881 -28.49 21.57 -52.60
C VAL A 881 -28.31 21.44 -54.12
N THR A 882 -27.09 21.12 -54.57
CA THR A 882 -26.77 20.92 -55.99
C THR A 882 -25.62 19.92 -56.17
N ASN A 883 -25.69 19.10 -57.23
CA ASN A 883 -24.67 18.13 -57.64
C ASN A 883 -24.57 16.88 -56.72
N GLU A 884 -25.68 16.53 -56.08
CA GLU A 884 -25.85 15.28 -55.34
C GLU A 884 -25.97 14.09 -56.31
N VAL A 885 -25.51 12.90 -55.92
CA VAL A 885 -25.63 11.67 -56.72
C VAL A 885 -26.54 10.68 -56.00
N ILE A 886 -27.73 10.41 -56.55
CA ILE A 886 -28.70 9.48 -55.99
C ILE A 886 -28.92 8.31 -56.95
N GLY A 887 -28.33 7.18 -56.59
CA GLY A 887 -28.31 5.96 -57.40
C GLY A 887 -27.17 5.98 -58.42
N GLY A 888 -27.24 5.10 -59.41
CA GLY A 888 -26.19 4.97 -60.41
C GLY A 888 -26.56 4.03 -61.55
N PRO A 889 -25.69 3.93 -62.57
CA PRO A 889 -25.96 3.14 -63.76
C PRO A 889 -25.87 1.62 -63.51
N SER A 890 -25.23 1.18 -62.43
CA SER A 890 -25.15 -0.23 -62.05
C SER A 890 -26.35 -0.63 -61.17
N PRO A 891 -26.90 -1.86 -61.31
CA PRO A 891 -27.92 -2.37 -60.39
C PRO A 891 -27.51 -2.40 -58.91
N ALA A 892 -26.20 -2.41 -58.62
CA ALA A 892 -25.65 -2.35 -57.26
C ALA A 892 -25.73 -0.94 -56.64
N ASP A 893 -25.81 0.10 -57.48
CA ASP A 893 -25.91 1.50 -57.04
C ASP A 893 -27.37 1.91 -56.77
N SER A 894 -28.34 1.11 -57.26
CA SER A 894 -29.78 1.39 -57.12
C SER A 894 -30.22 1.48 -55.66
N ASN A 895 -30.76 2.62 -55.24
CA ASN A 895 -31.51 2.69 -53.99
C ASN A 895 -32.91 2.08 -54.18
N LEU A 896 -33.39 1.38 -53.16
CA LEU A 896 -34.76 0.90 -53.01
C LEU A 896 -35.48 1.86 -52.06
N ILE A 897 -36.46 2.62 -52.55
CA ILE A 897 -37.14 3.66 -51.74
C ILE A 897 -38.64 3.44 -51.80
N SER A 898 -39.25 2.94 -50.73
CA SER A 898 -40.70 2.67 -50.70
C SER A 898 -41.33 2.96 -49.34
N ASP A 899 -42.65 3.02 -49.34
CA ASP A 899 -43.57 3.06 -48.22
C ASP A 899 -43.40 4.22 -47.22
N ASN A 900 -42.59 5.24 -47.53
CA ASN A 900 -42.47 6.49 -46.77
C ASN A 900 -43.78 7.29 -46.76
N LEU A 901 -44.03 8.06 -45.69
CA LEU A 901 -45.31 8.75 -45.48
C LEU A 901 -45.51 9.96 -46.40
N GLN A 902 -44.43 10.60 -46.85
CA GLN A 902 -44.45 11.71 -47.81
C GLN A 902 -43.89 11.28 -49.18
N ALA A 903 -42.97 12.04 -49.79
CA ALA A 903 -42.39 11.68 -51.09
C ALA A 903 -41.34 10.58 -50.95
N GLY A 904 -41.08 9.84 -52.04
CA GLY A 904 -39.90 8.98 -52.10
C GLY A 904 -38.62 9.83 -52.11
N ILE A 905 -38.58 10.83 -53.00
CA ILE A 905 -37.54 11.85 -53.09
C ILE A 905 -38.23 13.21 -53.27
N GLU A 906 -37.92 14.16 -52.40
CA GLU A 906 -38.39 15.55 -52.43
C GLU A 906 -37.20 16.50 -52.61
N ILE A 907 -37.32 17.47 -53.53
CA ILE A 907 -36.29 18.48 -53.79
C ILE A 907 -36.88 19.88 -53.55
N ARG A 908 -36.33 20.63 -52.59
CA ARG A 908 -36.80 21.97 -52.21
C ARG A 908 -35.70 23.00 -52.50
N GLY A 909 -35.75 23.60 -53.68
CA GLY A 909 -34.70 24.53 -54.13
C GLY A 909 -33.40 23.79 -54.45
N GLY A 910 -32.72 24.22 -55.52
CA GLY A 910 -31.58 23.51 -56.07
C GLY A 910 -31.70 23.25 -57.56
N GLY A 911 -30.65 22.68 -58.16
CA GLY A 911 -30.57 22.34 -59.58
C GLY A 911 -29.24 21.67 -59.91
N SER A 912 -29.28 20.65 -60.78
CA SER A 912 -28.13 19.82 -61.22
C SER A 912 -27.80 18.56 -60.38
N ASP A 913 -28.74 18.03 -59.59
CA ASP A 913 -28.59 16.72 -58.95
C ASP A 913 -28.77 15.56 -59.94
N ASP A 914 -27.94 14.52 -59.80
CA ASP A 914 -27.93 13.34 -60.64
C ASP A 914 -28.73 12.20 -60.00
N ILE A 915 -29.97 12.00 -60.45
CA ILE A 915 -30.89 10.98 -59.93
C ILE A 915 -31.13 9.92 -60.99
N GLN A 916 -30.51 8.74 -60.84
CA GLN A 916 -30.57 7.66 -61.84
C GLN A 916 -30.67 6.28 -61.20
N GLY A 917 -31.36 5.35 -61.87
CA GLY A 917 -31.29 3.92 -61.54
C GLY A 917 -31.97 3.46 -60.24
N ASN A 918 -32.80 4.29 -59.59
CA ASN A 918 -33.50 3.94 -58.34
C ASN A 918 -34.75 3.05 -58.56
N LYS A 919 -35.10 2.21 -57.58
CA LYS A 919 -36.17 1.19 -57.66
C LYS A 919 -37.31 1.45 -56.66
N ARG A 920 -38.54 1.11 -57.07
CA ARG A 920 -39.80 1.08 -56.28
C ARG A 920 -40.19 2.38 -55.54
N LEU A 921 -40.01 3.54 -56.17
CA LEU A 921 -40.48 4.85 -55.66
C LEU A 921 -41.99 4.82 -55.38
N SER A 922 -42.41 4.72 -54.11
CA SER A 922 -43.79 5.03 -53.71
C SER A 922 -43.85 6.51 -53.33
N GLY A 923 -44.68 7.29 -54.03
CA GLY A 923 -44.66 8.75 -54.00
C GLY A 923 -43.87 9.29 -55.20
N ASN A 924 -44.43 10.31 -55.87
CA ASN A 924 -43.77 10.96 -57.00
C ASN A 924 -42.41 11.54 -56.57
N VAL A 925 -41.44 11.63 -57.48
CA VAL A 925 -40.41 12.67 -57.36
C VAL A 925 -41.16 14.00 -57.53
N SER A 926 -41.29 14.74 -56.43
CA SER A 926 -41.91 16.06 -56.45
C SER A 926 -40.79 17.08 -56.65
N LEU A 927 -40.85 17.78 -57.79
CA LEU A 927 -39.89 18.78 -58.25
C LEU A 927 -40.38 20.20 -57.94
#